data_AF-A0A818PUV6-F1
#
_entry.id   AF-A0A818PUV6-F1
#
_cell.length_a   1.000
_cell.length_b   1.000
_cell.length_c   1.000
_cell.angle_alpha   90.00
_cell.angle_beta   90.00
_cell.angle_gamma   90.00
#
_symmetry.space_group_name_H-M   'P 1'
#
loop_
_entity.id
_entity.type
_entity.pdbx_description
1 polymer ?
#
loop_
_entity_poly.entity_id
_entity_poly.type
_entity_poly.pdbx_seq_one_letter_code
_entity_poly.pdbx_strand_id
1 'polypeptide(L)'
;METDTFFSKYSSSVNERASIESLYPEVSLPRPVRFWLLLFLLIPSAFCSLVLIYYLIVNRNLRNSLNNHVIIVLLIVNFHALIIGFPIQLNFLRLGHVWPEKPITCLAWQFADIGIFTTTVLKSLFPTNYQSLRYKLGGLLNRHIFPFTGRRDMNFNNKQINQIFKHFQQGLHNCDIILTSSEDILSFDLLTIDKCRKNEFNVGRSMLTIQRWLKKYIRDVLDESDEILHVKYQLTYTVGSQEQVDGGTERWKTIQKILELVKKHSANISKCFSEKVCYKPSKRNSAFPQFRLQSHEPYALLCLNNSQLFQCFNCLNEEETDPTSIYDQWVLYEDEKDVPKSIQQWIGVNLKDYQQRIDHLFSTFRYNMIVINYFRHYFVFPREAKQFLYKLVTSAWDLSSSLRSKIITGFSGTNDTQLLLPVHIRQYDLPELQKTDAIVVNNLLKNVGTLFIDGTNRDIAVKWLNQSDKNKIDYIVYFDFDSIIACDRQLHLYALVTFPARTDFKFPMGFKVAITLGNGLTKDRFVQALYENTQQSTWDGLHHWVTHSLSFQRKISAFRRINWNDDQQIFTDILMQDLAKECSEPEIIELKSMYGSSKKLQTLFEIHHNRYEQTHHNVSKEIKDTVLRRLKYYGETNQRLLQLLDEEQQRELEQELEEEERQLERPSLVTPCQSRLHEEIKQLCDMHSPMMNLKQHPKVFRHLSYAFTGTTFVNDCQANSWQENFWISTEFQRVITTKGELLNSFLLSPRWIIIYRNRHLIFLSALEANWVLGRLRLLYYQQQSNNLSIITLHLLLPRIKRVQSIFVNTSSLTIPPLIRHLNDAVSFFLPLEWLVQLFIFNGTIYFETVDEQIAYCQCLSLCPKSRTVEEEEAFKNGWIAVDGFVSNIEHCHYLKMHKVRFHRNLLIFVKQKIENRNNLHAPITSHVGSIILNSLKLI
;
A
#
# COMPACT_ATOMS: atom_id res chain seq x y z
N MET A 1 -21.51 2.03 -43.74
CA MET A 1 -22.85 1.49 -44.06
C MET A 1 -23.05 0.02 -43.66
N GLU A 2 -22.02 -0.73 -43.24
CA GLU A 2 -22.19 -2.07 -42.63
C GLU A 2 -22.11 -2.07 -41.08
N THR A 3 -21.97 -0.90 -40.45
CA THR A 3 -21.90 -0.75 -38.98
C THR A 3 -23.25 -0.47 -38.31
N ASP A 4 -24.23 0.03 -39.05
CA ASP A 4 -25.56 0.39 -38.51
C ASP A 4 -26.52 -0.82 -38.38
N THR A 5 -26.22 -1.92 -39.06
CA THR A 5 -26.99 -3.17 -38.98
C THR A 5 -26.67 -3.98 -37.72
N PHE A 6 -25.50 -3.79 -37.10
CA PHE A 6 -25.13 -4.49 -35.84
C PHE A 6 -25.71 -3.78 -34.61
N PHE A 7 -25.73 -2.45 -34.58
CA PHE A 7 -26.30 -1.67 -33.46
C PHE A 7 -27.84 -1.63 -33.44
N SER A 8 -28.51 -1.70 -34.60
CA SER A 8 -29.98 -1.73 -34.63
C SER A 8 -30.56 -3.07 -34.15
N LYS A 9 -29.87 -4.21 -34.39
CA LYS A 9 -30.26 -5.52 -33.84
C LYS A 9 -29.96 -5.68 -32.34
N TYR A 10 -28.95 -4.98 -31.82
CA TYR A 10 -28.62 -5.02 -30.39
C TYR A 10 -29.53 -4.08 -29.57
N SER A 11 -29.93 -2.93 -30.11
CA SER A 11 -30.83 -2.00 -29.42
C SER A 11 -32.30 -2.47 -29.38
N SER A 12 -32.78 -3.18 -30.42
CA SER A 12 -34.16 -3.71 -30.44
C SER A 12 -34.37 -4.87 -29.46
N SER A 13 -33.36 -5.75 -29.28
CA SER A 13 -33.44 -6.87 -28.32
C SER A 13 -33.28 -6.44 -26.85
N VAL A 14 -32.71 -5.26 -26.59
CA VAL A 14 -32.55 -4.69 -25.24
C VAL A 14 -33.78 -3.89 -24.82
N ASN A 15 -34.44 -3.18 -25.74
CA ASN A 15 -35.66 -2.42 -25.42
C ASN A 15 -36.93 -3.28 -25.30
N GLU A 16 -37.00 -4.45 -25.97
CA GLU A 16 -38.09 -5.42 -25.71
C GLU A 16 -37.91 -6.18 -24.40
N ARG A 17 -36.67 -6.33 -23.89
CA ARG A 17 -36.44 -6.97 -22.58
C ARG A 17 -36.60 -6.01 -21.40
N ALA A 18 -36.27 -4.73 -21.58
CA ALA A 18 -36.43 -3.71 -20.54
C ALA A 18 -37.91 -3.34 -20.27
N SER A 19 -38.83 -3.58 -21.22
CA SER A 19 -40.25 -3.29 -21.05
C SER A 19 -41.05 -4.47 -20.47
N ILE A 20 -40.58 -5.72 -20.62
CA ILE A 20 -41.26 -6.92 -20.08
C ILE A 20 -40.94 -7.18 -18.60
N GLU A 21 -39.79 -6.72 -18.08
CA GLU A 21 -39.43 -6.88 -16.65
C GLU A 21 -40.18 -5.94 -15.69
N SER A 22 -41.03 -5.04 -16.19
CA SER A 22 -41.79 -4.08 -15.36
C SER A 22 -43.25 -4.46 -15.09
N LEU A 23 -43.74 -5.61 -15.58
CA LEU A 23 -45.17 -5.96 -15.51
C LEU A 23 -45.57 -7.16 -14.66
N TYR A 24 -44.66 -7.73 -13.87
CA TYR A 24 -45.02 -8.70 -12.85
C TYR A 24 -44.55 -8.19 -11.48
N PRO A 25 -45.44 -7.65 -10.62
CA PRO A 25 -45.11 -7.65 -9.21
C PRO A 25 -44.97 -9.12 -8.84
N GLU A 26 -43.74 -9.58 -8.53
CA GLU A 26 -43.58 -10.86 -7.87
C GLU A 26 -44.54 -10.86 -6.69
N VAL A 27 -45.59 -11.68 -6.76
CA VAL A 27 -46.48 -11.92 -5.64
C VAL A 27 -45.62 -12.61 -4.59
N SER A 28 -44.96 -11.82 -3.75
CA SER A 28 -44.08 -12.35 -2.74
C SER A 28 -44.97 -13.03 -1.70
N LEU A 29 -45.11 -14.36 -1.82
CA LEU A 29 -45.83 -15.18 -0.84
C LEU A 29 -45.42 -14.73 0.58
N PRO A 30 -46.38 -14.45 1.48
CA PRO A 30 -46.07 -13.98 2.82
C PRO A 30 -45.07 -14.93 3.52
N ARG A 31 -44.14 -14.38 4.31
CA ARG A 31 -43.13 -15.16 5.05
C ARG A 31 -43.70 -16.38 5.80
N PRO A 32 -44.88 -16.31 6.44
CA PRO A 32 -45.51 -17.46 7.09
C PRO A 32 -45.87 -18.58 6.10
N VAL A 33 -46.34 -18.23 4.89
CA VAL A 33 -46.71 -19.20 3.86
C VAL A 33 -45.47 -19.90 3.33
N ARG A 34 -44.39 -19.16 3.07
CA ARG A 34 -43.09 -19.72 2.67
C ARG A 34 -42.49 -20.63 3.74
N PHE A 35 -42.60 -20.25 5.01
CA PHE A 35 -42.15 -21.05 6.14
C PHE A 35 -42.86 -22.40 6.19
N TRP A 36 -44.20 -22.41 6.17
CA TRP A 36 -44.96 -23.65 6.26
C TRP A 36 -44.79 -24.55 5.03
N LEU A 37 -44.70 -23.97 3.83
CA LEU A 37 -44.52 -24.72 2.58
C LEU A 37 -43.15 -25.40 2.55
N LEU A 38 -42.08 -24.69 2.95
CA LEU A 38 -40.74 -25.27 3.05
C LEU A 38 -40.63 -26.32 4.17
N LEU A 39 -41.24 -26.07 5.34
CA LEU A 39 -41.23 -27.03 6.44
C LEU A 39 -41.93 -28.35 6.05
N PHE A 40 -43.05 -28.24 5.34
CA PHE A 40 -43.82 -29.40 4.88
C PHE A 40 -43.06 -30.25 3.85
N LEU A 41 -42.30 -29.64 2.94
CA LEU A 41 -41.49 -30.36 1.96
C LEU A 41 -40.18 -30.91 2.54
N LEU A 42 -39.64 -30.26 3.57
CA LEU A 42 -38.35 -30.61 4.16
C LEU A 42 -38.39 -31.94 4.91
N ILE A 43 -39.42 -32.16 5.73
CA ILE A 43 -39.54 -33.35 6.59
C ILE A 43 -39.56 -34.65 5.76
N PRO A 44 -40.40 -34.79 4.70
CA PRO A 44 -40.39 -35.96 3.83
C PRO A 44 -39.10 -36.11 3.03
N SER A 45 -38.50 -35.01 2.57
CA SER A 45 -37.27 -35.03 1.77
C SER A 45 -36.06 -35.52 2.58
N ALA A 46 -35.94 -35.09 3.84
CA ALA A 46 -34.91 -35.56 4.76
C ALA A 46 -35.09 -37.05 5.08
N PHE A 47 -36.32 -37.49 5.34
CA PHE A 47 -36.61 -38.90 5.59
C PHE A 47 -36.30 -39.79 4.36
N CYS A 48 -36.71 -39.38 3.17
CA CYS A 48 -36.43 -40.10 1.92
C CYS A 48 -34.92 -40.21 1.65
N SER A 49 -34.17 -39.12 1.85
CA SER A 49 -32.71 -39.11 1.68
C SER A 49 -32.01 -40.04 2.67
N LEU A 50 -32.44 -40.08 3.93
CA LEU A 50 -31.90 -40.99 4.94
C LEU A 50 -32.16 -42.47 4.58
N VAL A 51 -33.37 -42.80 4.12
CA VAL A 51 -33.73 -44.16 3.70
C VAL A 51 -32.93 -44.59 2.47
N LEU A 52 -32.72 -43.71 1.49
CA LEU A 52 -31.89 -43.97 0.30
C LEU A 52 -30.43 -44.22 0.66
N ILE A 53 -29.86 -43.39 1.54
CA ILE A 53 -28.49 -43.57 2.05
C ILE A 53 -28.37 -44.92 2.78
N TYR A 54 -29.31 -45.23 3.65
CA TYR A 54 -29.34 -46.50 4.38
C TYR A 54 -29.40 -47.70 3.41
N TYR A 55 -30.31 -47.66 2.43
CA TYR A 55 -30.49 -48.74 1.46
C TYR A 55 -29.23 -48.97 0.60
N LEU A 56 -28.58 -47.90 0.15
CA LEU A 56 -27.36 -47.98 -0.66
C LEU A 56 -26.13 -48.44 0.15
N ILE A 57 -26.06 -48.15 1.44
CA ILE A 57 -24.94 -48.56 2.32
C ILE A 57 -25.08 -50.01 2.79
N VAL A 58 -26.30 -50.45 3.11
CA VAL A 58 -26.57 -51.80 3.64
C VAL A 58 -26.47 -52.87 2.56
N ASN A 59 -26.92 -52.58 1.33
CA ASN A 59 -26.82 -53.54 0.24
C ASN A 59 -25.39 -53.57 -0.31
N ARG A 60 -24.64 -54.64 0.04
CA ARG A 60 -23.23 -54.83 -0.31
C ARG A 60 -22.94 -54.76 -1.82
N ASN A 61 -23.89 -55.21 -2.66
CA ASN A 61 -23.73 -55.19 -4.12
C ASN A 61 -23.90 -53.77 -4.70
N LEU A 62 -24.83 -52.98 -4.16
CA LEU A 62 -25.03 -51.59 -4.57
C LEU A 62 -23.92 -50.67 -4.08
N ARG A 63 -23.42 -50.89 -2.86
CA ARG A 63 -22.33 -50.11 -2.28
C ARG A 63 -21.02 -50.22 -3.06
N ASN A 64 -20.71 -51.38 -3.62
CA ASN A 64 -19.43 -51.64 -4.29
C ASN A 64 -19.44 -51.22 -5.78
N SER A 65 -20.56 -50.72 -6.31
CA SER A 65 -20.65 -50.22 -7.68
C SER A 65 -20.04 -48.82 -7.77
N LEU A 66 -19.12 -48.62 -8.73
CA LEU A 66 -18.32 -47.39 -8.84
C LEU A 66 -19.17 -46.12 -9.02
N ASN A 67 -20.27 -46.22 -9.77
CA ASN A 67 -21.22 -45.11 -10.00
C ASN A 67 -21.98 -44.75 -8.71
N ASN A 68 -22.23 -45.73 -7.84
CA ASN A 68 -23.01 -45.53 -6.62
C ASN A 68 -22.21 -44.84 -5.52
N HIS A 69 -20.87 -44.89 -5.53
CA HIS A 69 -20.04 -44.13 -4.59
C HIS A 69 -20.23 -42.62 -4.77
N VAL A 70 -20.31 -42.13 -6.00
CA VAL A 70 -20.59 -40.71 -6.29
C VAL A 70 -22.00 -40.34 -5.82
N ILE A 71 -22.98 -41.21 -6.06
CA ILE A 71 -24.38 -41.00 -5.63
C ILE A 71 -24.49 -40.99 -4.10
N ILE A 72 -23.80 -41.87 -3.38
CA ILE A 72 -23.77 -41.89 -1.91
C ILE A 72 -23.17 -40.58 -1.38
N VAL A 73 -22.06 -40.11 -1.95
CA VAL A 73 -21.45 -38.82 -1.56
C VAL A 73 -22.41 -37.65 -1.81
N LEU A 74 -23.05 -37.60 -2.98
CA LEU A 74 -24.04 -36.56 -3.30
C LEU A 74 -25.25 -36.61 -2.36
N LEU A 75 -25.75 -37.80 -2.02
CA LEU A 75 -26.86 -37.97 -1.08
C LEU A 75 -26.47 -37.54 0.35
N ILE A 76 -25.25 -37.82 0.81
CA ILE A 76 -24.76 -37.36 2.12
C ILE A 76 -24.66 -35.83 2.16
N VAL A 77 -24.11 -35.22 1.11
CA VAL A 77 -24.03 -33.74 0.98
C VAL A 77 -25.44 -33.13 0.95
N ASN A 78 -26.36 -33.72 0.19
CA ASN A 78 -27.74 -33.25 0.13
C ASN A 78 -28.46 -33.41 1.48
N PHE A 79 -28.28 -34.53 2.16
CA PHE A 79 -28.85 -34.78 3.50
C PHE A 79 -28.33 -33.77 4.53
N HIS A 80 -27.04 -33.43 4.48
CA HIS A 80 -26.45 -32.38 5.31
C HIS A 80 -27.09 -31.01 5.00
N ALA A 81 -27.32 -30.67 3.73
CA ALA A 81 -28.03 -29.45 3.35
C ALA A 81 -29.49 -29.42 3.87
N LEU A 82 -30.19 -30.56 3.84
CA LEU A 82 -31.56 -30.72 4.36
C LEU A 82 -31.64 -30.57 5.89
N ILE A 83 -30.64 -31.03 6.66
CA ILE A 83 -30.67 -30.94 8.13
C ILE A 83 -30.11 -29.62 8.67
N ILE A 84 -29.20 -28.97 7.96
CA ILE A 84 -28.53 -27.76 8.46
C ILE A 84 -28.94 -26.53 7.68
N GLY A 85 -28.84 -26.55 6.35
CA GLY A 85 -29.10 -25.38 5.50
C GLY A 85 -30.56 -24.91 5.55
N PHE A 86 -31.50 -25.81 5.26
CA PHE A 86 -32.93 -25.46 5.20
C PHE A 86 -33.53 -25.08 6.57
N PRO A 87 -33.16 -25.70 7.70
CA PRO A 87 -33.61 -25.26 9.02
C PRO A 87 -33.12 -23.85 9.41
N ILE A 88 -31.92 -23.44 8.98
CA ILE A 88 -31.43 -22.06 9.14
C ILE A 88 -32.29 -21.09 8.32
N GLN A 89 -32.65 -21.47 7.08
CA GLN A 89 -33.54 -20.67 6.21
C GLN A 89 -34.97 -20.58 6.77
N LEU A 90 -35.49 -21.66 7.36
CA LEU A 90 -36.78 -21.67 8.08
C LEU A 90 -36.74 -20.75 9.30
N ASN A 91 -35.64 -20.75 10.05
CA ASN A 91 -35.47 -19.85 11.19
C ASN A 91 -35.43 -18.37 10.74
N PHE A 92 -34.80 -18.07 9.60
CA PHE A 92 -34.85 -16.74 8.98
C PHE A 92 -36.28 -16.33 8.60
N LEU A 93 -37.04 -17.22 7.95
CA LEU A 93 -38.42 -16.93 7.56
C LEU A 93 -39.34 -16.70 8.78
N ARG A 94 -39.00 -17.29 9.94
CA ARG A 94 -39.70 -17.10 11.22
C ARG A 94 -39.33 -15.79 11.93
N LEU A 95 -38.05 -15.43 11.99
CA LEU A 95 -37.54 -14.31 12.82
C LEU A 95 -37.34 -13.00 12.04
N GLY A 96 -37.27 -13.07 10.71
CA GLY A 96 -37.13 -11.90 9.84
C GLY A 96 -35.74 -11.27 9.80
N HIS A 97 -34.74 -11.87 10.47
CA HIS A 97 -33.33 -11.51 10.43
C HIS A 97 -32.46 -12.78 10.42
N VAL A 98 -31.31 -12.74 9.73
CA VAL A 98 -30.39 -13.89 9.62
C VAL A 98 -29.30 -13.77 10.69
N TRP A 99 -29.06 -14.87 11.40
CA TRP A 99 -27.86 -15.08 12.20
C TRP A 99 -26.83 -15.77 11.28
N PRO A 100 -25.68 -15.19 10.84
CA PRO A 100 -25.27 -13.80 10.56
C PRO A 100 -25.52 -13.34 9.09
N GLU A 101 -25.50 -12.02 8.84
CA GLU A 101 -26.20 -11.33 7.74
C GLU A 101 -25.56 -11.23 6.32
N LYS A 102 -24.36 -11.76 6.03
CA LYS A 102 -23.90 -11.90 4.62
C LYS A 102 -23.13 -13.21 4.39
N PRO A 103 -23.31 -13.91 3.26
CA PRO A 103 -22.48 -15.07 2.90
C PRO A 103 -21.00 -14.70 2.87
N ILE A 104 -20.66 -13.52 2.35
CA ILE A 104 -19.29 -12.97 2.37
C ILE A 104 -18.81 -12.70 3.79
N THR A 105 -19.67 -12.23 4.71
CA THR A 105 -19.24 -12.03 6.10
C THR A 105 -19.12 -13.34 6.85
N CYS A 106 -19.96 -14.34 6.59
CA CYS A 106 -19.86 -15.67 7.20
C CYS A 106 -18.67 -16.45 6.63
N LEU A 107 -18.41 -16.34 5.32
CA LEU A 107 -17.21 -16.86 4.68
C LEU A 107 -15.96 -16.09 5.11
N ALA A 108 -16.02 -14.77 5.27
CA ALA A 108 -14.91 -13.97 5.82
C ALA A 108 -14.70 -14.26 7.32
N TRP A 109 -15.75 -14.55 8.07
CA TRP A 109 -15.64 -15.00 9.47
C TRP A 109 -15.06 -16.40 9.53
N GLN A 110 -15.54 -17.34 8.73
CA GLN A 110 -15.05 -18.72 8.66
C GLN A 110 -13.64 -18.80 8.05
N PHE A 111 -13.29 -17.87 7.16
CA PHE A 111 -11.93 -17.61 6.68
C PHE A 111 -11.09 -17.10 7.84
N ALA A 112 -11.48 -16.00 8.49
CA ALA A 112 -10.73 -15.41 9.59
C ALA A 112 -10.59 -16.35 10.81
N ASP A 113 -11.58 -17.16 11.14
CA ASP A 113 -11.65 -17.94 12.41
C ASP A 113 -10.73 -19.17 12.44
N ILE A 114 -10.23 -19.64 11.28
CA ILE A 114 -9.60 -20.99 11.17
C ILE A 114 -8.06 -20.95 10.97
N GLY A 115 -7.42 -19.78 10.78
CA GLY A 115 -5.97 -19.76 10.53
C GLY A 115 -5.23 -18.45 10.80
N ILE A 116 -3.90 -18.54 10.83
CA ILE A 116 -2.97 -17.40 10.77
C ILE A 116 -2.89 -16.90 9.32
N PHE A 117 -2.94 -15.58 9.15
CA PHE A 117 -2.93 -14.95 7.82
C PHE A 117 -1.68 -14.13 7.63
N THR A 118 -1.10 -14.18 6.44
CA THR A 118 -0.14 -13.18 5.99
C THR A 118 -0.82 -12.26 5.00
N THR A 119 -0.92 -10.98 5.33
CA THR A 119 -1.35 -9.93 4.41
C THR A 119 -0.12 -9.29 3.80
N THR A 120 0.05 -9.45 2.49
CA THR A 120 1.11 -8.81 1.72
C THR A 120 0.56 -7.57 1.06
N VAL A 121 1.21 -6.44 1.30
CA VAL A 121 0.81 -5.12 0.80
C VAL A 121 1.97 -4.44 0.08
N LEU A 122 1.68 -3.45 -0.76
CA LEU A 122 2.73 -2.56 -1.28
C LEU A 122 3.42 -1.83 -0.12
N LYS A 123 4.73 -1.59 -0.23
CA LYS A 123 5.53 -0.94 0.81
C LYS A 123 4.97 0.43 1.20
N SER A 124 4.56 1.24 0.21
CA SER A 124 3.90 2.53 0.39
C SER A 124 2.56 2.45 1.15
N LEU A 125 1.87 1.31 1.10
CA LEU A 125 0.60 1.08 1.79
C LEU A 125 0.79 0.44 3.18
N PHE A 126 2.00 0.01 3.52
CA PHE A 126 2.29 -0.72 4.75
C PHE A 126 1.88 0.03 6.03
N PRO A 127 2.24 1.32 6.24
CA PRO A 127 1.86 2.02 7.46
C PRO A 127 0.34 2.21 7.59
N THR A 128 -0.33 2.51 6.47
CA THR A 128 -1.79 2.70 6.43
C THR A 128 -2.51 1.39 6.72
N ASN A 129 -2.08 0.28 6.12
CA ASN A 129 -2.67 -1.04 6.35
C ASN A 129 -2.38 -1.55 7.76
N TYR A 130 -1.17 -1.32 8.29
CA TYR A 130 -0.84 -1.64 9.68
C TYR A 130 -1.78 -0.94 10.67
N GLN A 131 -1.97 0.38 10.54
CA GLN A 131 -2.86 1.14 11.39
C GLN A 131 -4.32 0.68 11.25
N SER A 132 -4.80 0.49 10.02
CA SER A 132 -6.16 0.05 9.72
C SER A 132 -6.46 -1.34 10.28
N LEU A 133 -5.57 -2.31 10.08
CA LEU A 133 -5.73 -3.68 10.57
C LEU A 133 -5.60 -3.75 12.09
N ARG A 134 -4.64 -3.04 12.69
CA ARG A 134 -4.51 -2.93 14.14
C ARG A 134 -5.75 -2.31 14.77
N TYR A 135 -6.34 -1.33 14.09
CA TYR A 135 -7.55 -0.69 14.52
C TYR A 135 -8.76 -1.62 14.48
N LYS A 136 -8.98 -2.29 13.34
CA LYS A 136 -10.16 -3.14 13.10
C LYS A 136 -10.06 -4.48 13.83
N LEU A 137 -8.94 -5.17 13.68
CA LEU A 137 -8.75 -6.57 14.08
C LEU A 137 -8.08 -6.68 15.45
N GLY A 138 -7.08 -5.85 15.74
CA GLY A 138 -6.52 -5.71 17.11
C GLY A 138 -7.47 -5.07 18.11
N GLY A 139 -8.59 -4.55 17.63
CA GLY A 139 -9.68 -4.01 18.43
C GLY A 139 -10.77 -5.00 18.77
N LEU A 140 -11.77 -5.05 17.89
CA LEU A 140 -13.01 -5.81 18.09
C LEU A 140 -12.78 -7.31 18.21
N LEU A 141 -11.72 -7.82 17.58
CA LEU A 141 -11.37 -9.24 17.56
C LEU A 141 -10.16 -9.58 18.42
N ASN A 142 -9.52 -8.57 19.02
CA ASN A 142 -8.32 -8.72 19.85
C ASN A 142 -7.22 -9.59 19.21
N ARG A 143 -7.03 -9.48 17.88
CA ARG A 143 -5.99 -10.20 17.14
C ARG A 143 -4.73 -9.36 17.01
N HIS A 144 -3.57 -9.94 17.32
CA HIS A 144 -2.33 -9.20 17.17
C HIS A 144 -1.97 -9.07 15.69
N ILE A 145 -1.56 -7.86 15.29
CA ILE A 145 -0.97 -7.62 13.98
C ILE A 145 0.54 -7.63 14.15
N PHE A 146 1.19 -8.64 13.61
CA PHE A 146 2.63 -8.84 13.63
C PHE A 146 3.25 -8.28 12.33
N PRO A 147 3.92 -7.12 12.36
CA PRO A 147 4.64 -6.63 11.19
C PRO A 147 5.90 -7.47 11.01
N PHE A 148 6.07 -8.06 9.83
CA PHE A 148 7.26 -8.80 9.42
C PHE A 148 8.00 -8.02 8.35
N THR A 149 9.30 -7.83 8.56
CA THR A 149 10.22 -7.15 7.64
C THR A 149 11.44 -8.02 7.42
N GLY A 150 11.93 -8.09 6.19
CA GLY A 150 13.05 -8.92 5.80
C GLY A 150 13.91 -8.14 4.82
N ARG A 151 14.90 -7.40 5.31
CA ARG A 151 15.79 -6.60 4.45
C ARG A 151 17.12 -7.28 4.23
N ARG A 152 17.76 -7.03 3.10
CA ARG A 152 19.06 -7.63 2.72
C ARG A 152 20.17 -7.40 3.75
N ASP A 153 20.15 -6.25 4.43
CA ASP A 153 21.12 -5.84 5.45
C ASP A 153 20.91 -6.55 6.81
N MET A 154 19.79 -7.23 7.01
CA MET A 154 19.50 -7.93 8.26
C MET A 154 20.35 -9.19 8.40
N ASN A 155 21.35 -9.12 9.28
CA ASN A 155 22.17 -10.27 9.66
C ASN A 155 21.44 -11.13 10.72
N PHE A 156 20.49 -11.94 10.26
CA PHE A 156 19.78 -12.88 11.13
C PHE A 156 20.74 -13.91 11.75
N ASN A 157 20.64 -14.08 13.07
CA ASN A 157 21.26 -15.17 13.81
C ASN A 157 20.23 -16.24 14.23
N ASN A 158 20.70 -17.42 14.61
CA ASN A 158 19.81 -18.52 15.02
C ASN A 158 18.87 -18.16 16.18
N LYS A 159 19.30 -17.30 17.12
CA LYS A 159 18.45 -16.88 18.25
C LYS A 159 17.28 -16.02 17.76
N GLN A 160 17.54 -15.07 16.88
CA GLN A 160 16.52 -14.20 16.27
C GLN A 160 15.55 -15.00 15.41
N ILE A 161 16.05 -15.91 14.57
CA ILE A 161 15.21 -16.79 13.74
C ILE A 161 14.30 -17.66 14.62
N ASN A 162 14.83 -18.24 15.69
CA ASN A 162 14.02 -19.03 16.63
C ASN A 162 12.98 -18.18 17.37
N GLN A 163 13.28 -16.92 17.69
CA GLN A 163 12.30 -15.99 18.26
C GLN A 163 11.18 -15.67 17.27
N ILE A 164 11.52 -15.35 16.01
CA ILE A 164 10.55 -15.13 14.93
C ILE A 164 9.65 -16.36 14.79
N PHE A 165 10.24 -17.55 14.77
CA PHE A 165 9.49 -18.79 14.65
C PHE A 165 8.52 -19.01 15.82
N LYS A 166 8.99 -18.76 17.05
CA LYS A 166 8.14 -18.83 18.25
C LYS A 166 6.95 -17.87 18.17
N HIS A 167 7.17 -16.66 17.65
CA HIS A 167 6.09 -15.68 17.45
C HIS A 167 5.08 -16.15 16.41
N PHE A 168 5.54 -16.72 15.28
CA PHE A 168 4.63 -17.31 14.29
C PHE A 168 3.82 -18.48 14.85
N GLN A 169 4.44 -19.37 15.63
CA GLN A 169 3.75 -20.49 16.29
C GLN A 169 2.71 -20.01 17.30
N GLN A 170 3.04 -18.97 18.09
CA GLN A 170 2.10 -18.37 19.03
C GLN A 170 0.95 -17.66 18.29
N GLY A 171 1.25 -17.00 17.17
CA GLY A 171 0.26 -16.37 16.32
C GLY A 171 -0.72 -17.36 15.70
N LEU A 172 -0.30 -18.58 15.41
CA LEU A 172 -1.18 -19.65 14.95
C LEU A 172 -2.24 -20.02 15.99
N HIS A 173 -1.87 -20.10 17.27
CA HIS A 173 -2.81 -20.38 18.36
C HIS A 173 -3.79 -19.22 18.60
N ASN A 174 -3.33 -17.99 18.39
CA ASN A 174 -4.12 -16.77 18.63
C ASN A 174 -4.92 -16.29 17.40
N CYS A 175 -4.76 -16.96 16.24
CA CYS A 175 -5.30 -16.52 14.95
C CYS A 175 -4.86 -15.07 14.58
N ASP A 176 -3.59 -14.76 14.87
CA ASP A 176 -2.97 -13.46 14.59
C ASP A 176 -2.75 -13.23 13.09
N ILE A 177 -2.38 -12.01 12.72
CA ILE A 177 -2.17 -11.60 11.33
C ILE A 177 -0.75 -11.08 11.17
N ILE A 178 0.00 -11.68 10.25
CA ILE A 178 1.30 -11.23 9.80
C ILE A 178 1.06 -10.19 8.70
N LEU A 179 1.64 -9.00 8.84
CA LEU A 179 1.63 -7.96 7.80
C LEU A 179 3.05 -7.83 7.24
N THR A 180 3.21 -7.94 5.94
CA THR A 180 4.52 -7.90 5.26
C THR A 180 4.41 -7.14 3.93
N SER A 181 5.53 -6.64 3.40
CA SER A 181 5.61 -6.26 1.99
C SER A 181 6.01 -7.45 1.11
N SER A 182 5.76 -7.35 -0.21
CA SER A 182 6.24 -8.34 -1.19
C SER A 182 7.77 -8.42 -1.20
N GLU A 183 8.44 -7.27 -1.10
CA GLU A 183 9.90 -7.18 -1.03
C GLU A 183 10.44 -7.91 0.19
N ASP A 184 9.91 -7.64 1.38
CA ASP A 184 10.39 -8.19 2.65
C ASP A 184 10.34 -9.72 2.67
N ILE A 185 9.24 -10.27 2.17
CA ILE A 185 9.01 -11.70 2.23
C ILE A 185 9.83 -12.44 1.17
N LEU A 186 9.99 -11.86 -0.02
CA LEU A 186 10.84 -12.39 -1.09
C LEU A 186 12.33 -12.27 -0.74
N SER A 187 12.71 -11.19 -0.07
CA SER A 187 14.05 -10.93 0.45
C SER A 187 14.41 -11.94 1.56
N PHE A 188 13.47 -12.29 2.45
CA PHE A 188 13.66 -13.39 3.41
C PHE A 188 13.96 -14.73 2.72
N ASP A 189 13.35 -14.98 1.56
CA ASP A 189 13.63 -16.19 0.78
C ASP A 189 15.03 -16.17 0.16
N LEU A 190 15.45 -15.03 -0.40
CA LEU A 190 16.79 -14.87 -0.94
C LEU A 190 17.87 -14.96 0.14
N LEU A 191 17.64 -14.36 1.31
CA LEU A 191 18.55 -14.45 2.45
C LEU A 191 18.76 -15.88 2.91
N THR A 192 17.71 -16.71 2.87
CA THR A 192 17.84 -18.14 3.19
C THR A 192 18.85 -18.81 2.27
N ILE A 193 18.77 -18.55 0.96
CA ILE A 193 19.67 -19.10 -0.05
C ILE A 193 21.09 -18.51 0.09
N ASP A 194 21.22 -17.20 0.35
CA ASP A 194 22.53 -16.56 0.55
C ASP A 194 23.24 -17.10 1.81
N LYS A 195 22.50 -17.40 2.88
CA LYS A 195 23.04 -18.05 4.08
C LYS A 195 23.57 -19.46 3.78
N CYS A 196 22.84 -20.25 3.00
CA CYS A 196 23.32 -21.55 2.53
C CYS A 196 24.61 -21.42 1.72
N ARG A 197 24.69 -20.42 0.85
CA ARG A 197 25.86 -20.17 -0.01
C ARG A 197 27.09 -19.71 0.78
N LYS A 198 26.90 -18.91 1.83
CA LYS A 198 27.96 -18.47 2.75
C LYS A 198 28.41 -19.59 3.71
N ASN A 199 27.93 -20.83 3.53
CA ASN A 199 28.15 -21.97 4.42
C ASN A 199 27.63 -21.74 5.86
N GLU A 200 26.70 -20.80 6.06
CA GLU A 200 26.02 -20.56 7.33
C GLU A 200 24.83 -21.53 7.50
N PHE A 201 25.09 -22.83 7.32
CA PHE A 201 24.03 -23.84 7.16
C PHE A 201 23.07 -23.92 8.33
N ASN A 202 23.55 -23.71 9.57
CA ASN A 202 22.67 -23.74 10.74
C ASN A 202 21.56 -22.68 10.68
N VAL A 203 21.90 -21.46 10.25
CA VAL A 203 20.92 -20.37 10.09
C VAL A 203 20.01 -20.65 8.90
N GLY A 204 20.58 -21.08 7.77
CA GLY A 204 19.81 -21.46 6.59
C GLY A 204 18.78 -22.56 6.89
N ARG A 205 19.14 -23.57 7.70
CA ARG A 205 18.23 -24.66 8.10
C ARG A 205 17.07 -24.14 8.92
N SER A 206 17.34 -23.27 9.89
CA SER A 206 16.29 -22.66 10.70
C SER A 206 15.35 -21.80 9.86
N MET A 207 15.88 -21.01 8.92
CA MET A 207 15.06 -20.21 8.00
C MET A 207 14.22 -21.07 7.05
N LEU A 208 14.81 -22.12 6.45
CA LEU A 208 14.09 -23.08 5.61
C LEU A 208 13.01 -23.84 6.39
N THR A 209 13.26 -24.13 7.67
CA THR A 209 12.25 -24.71 8.58
C THR A 209 11.07 -23.78 8.75
N ILE A 210 11.30 -22.47 8.93
CA ILE A 210 10.24 -21.47 8.99
C ILE A 210 9.47 -21.47 7.67
N GLN A 211 10.14 -21.36 6.50
CA GLN A 211 9.46 -21.37 5.20
C GLN A 211 8.58 -22.60 5.00
N ARG A 212 9.05 -23.79 5.37
CA ARG A 212 8.26 -25.04 5.33
C ARG A 212 7.02 -24.94 6.22
N TRP A 213 7.17 -24.36 7.40
CA TRP A 213 6.05 -24.15 8.32
C TRP A 213 5.06 -23.11 7.79
N LEU A 214 5.53 -21.97 7.26
CA LEU A 214 4.67 -20.94 6.64
C LEU A 214 3.81 -21.58 5.55
N LYS A 215 4.42 -22.36 4.65
CA LYS A 215 3.72 -23.10 3.59
C LYS A 215 2.61 -24.03 4.08
N LYS A 216 2.79 -24.64 5.25
CA LYS A 216 1.84 -25.62 5.80
C LYS A 216 0.67 -24.97 6.53
N TYR A 217 0.91 -23.86 7.24
CA TYR A 217 -0.05 -23.30 8.20
C TYR A 217 -0.59 -21.91 7.84
N ILE A 218 0.10 -21.16 6.97
CA ILE A 218 -0.28 -19.79 6.59
C ILE A 218 -1.14 -19.77 5.33
N ARG A 219 -2.09 -18.85 5.33
CA ARG A 219 -2.83 -18.41 4.14
C ARG A 219 -2.39 -16.99 3.76
N ASP A 220 -2.04 -16.80 2.50
CA ASP A 220 -1.57 -15.50 2.01
C ASP A 220 -2.72 -14.70 1.37
N VAL A 221 -2.81 -13.42 1.73
CA VAL A 221 -3.72 -12.44 1.16
C VAL A 221 -2.90 -11.34 0.52
N LEU A 222 -3.12 -11.08 -0.77
CA LEU A 222 -2.43 -10.02 -1.52
C LEU A 222 -3.41 -8.84 -1.74
N ASP A 223 -3.07 -7.67 -1.24
CA ASP A 223 -3.80 -6.41 -1.48
C ASP A 223 -3.18 -5.68 -2.68
N GLU A 224 -3.98 -5.19 -3.64
CA GLU A 224 -3.47 -4.67 -4.93
C GLU A 224 -2.60 -5.71 -5.67
N SER A 225 -3.17 -6.90 -5.85
CA SER A 225 -2.47 -8.08 -6.38
C SER A 225 -1.98 -7.95 -7.82
N ASP A 226 -2.63 -7.11 -8.63
CA ASP A 226 -2.20 -6.72 -9.98
C ASP A 226 -0.85 -5.98 -9.98
N GLU A 227 -0.67 -5.09 -9.00
CA GLU A 227 0.56 -4.35 -8.78
C GLU A 227 1.61 -5.22 -8.09
N ILE A 228 1.28 -5.89 -6.99
CA ILE A 228 2.22 -6.76 -6.24
C ILE A 228 2.82 -7.85 -7.13
N LEU A 229 2.05 -8.40 -8.08
CA LEU A 229 2.50 -9.45 -8.98
C LEU A 229 3.10 -8.91 -10.30
N HIS A 230 3.28 -7.60 -10.41
CA HIS A 230 3.90 -6.99 -11.58
C HIS A 230 5.38 -7.38 -11.70
N VAL A 231 5.85 -7.58 -12.93
CA VAL A 231 7.26 -7.90 -13.27
C VAL A 231 8.28 -6.84 -12.86
N LYS A 232 7.83 -5.69 -12.34
CA LYS A 232 8.73 -4.59 -11.93
C LYS A 232 9.32 -4.82 -10.53
N TYR A 233 8.63 -5.59 -9.69
CA TYR A 233 9.06 -5.90 -8.32
C TYR A 233 10.00 -7.12 -8.26
N GLN A 234 10.83 -7.33 -9.29
CA GLN A 234 11.88 -8.33 -9.25
C GLN A 234 12.97 -7.88 -8.28
N LEU A 235 13.39 -8.78 -7.38
CA LEU A 235 14.53 -8.55 -6.50
C LEU A 235 15.73 -9.34 -7.00
N THR A 236 16.87 -8.65 -7.11
CA THR A 236 18.15 -9.23 -7.50
C THR A 236 19.20 -8.96 -6.43
N TYR A 237 19.81 -10.03 -5.91
CA TYR A 237 20.96 -9.95 -5.00
C TYR A 237 22.22 -10.29 -5.78
N THR A 238 23.10 -9.31 -5.92
CA THR A 238 24.45 -9.50 -6.41
C THR A 238 25.29 -10.31 -5.42
N VAL A 239 26.06 -11.26 -5.92
CA VAL A 239 26.69 -12.30 -5.11
C VAL A 239 28.10 -12.64 -5.61
N GLY A 240 29.08 -12.57 -4.69
CA GLY A 240 30.47 -12.94 -4.95
C GLY A 240 31.42 -11.74 -4.89
N SER A 241 32.64 -11.93 -5.36
CA SER A 241 33.59 -10.83 -5.54
C SER A 241 33.08 -9.88 -6.62
N GLN A 242 33.35 -8.61 -6.42
CA GLN A 242 33.14 -7.60 -7.44
C GLN A 242 34.27 -7.76 -8.48
N GLU A 243 33.91 -7.95 -9.74
CA GLU A 243 34.83 -8.12 -10.85
C GLU A 243 34.74 -6.93 -11.82
N GLN A 244 35.82 -6.69 -12.57
CA GLN A 244 35.78 -5.75 -13.69
C GLN A 244 35.00 -6.35 -14.86
N VAL A 245 34.29 -5.50 -15.60
CA VAL A 245 33.55 -5.92 -16.81
C VAL A 245 34.51 -6.38 -17.90
N ASP A 246 34.22 -7.52 -18.51
CA ASP A 246 35.06 -8.12 -19.56
C ASP A 246 35.25 -7.19 -20.76
N GLY A 247 36.51 -6.94 -21.14
CA GLY A 247 36.89 -5.98 -22.18
C GLY A 247 36.50 -4.53 -21.85
N GLY A 248 36.36 -4.18 -20.57
CA GLY A 248 35.85 -2.88 -20.12
C GLY A 248 36.54 -1.67 -20.76
N THR A 249 37.86 -1.72 -20.92
CA THR A 249 38.65 -0.68 -21.62
C THR A 249 38.28 -0.56 -23.10
N GLU A 250 38.14 -1.70 -23.78
CA GLU A 250 37.87 -1.76 -25.21
C GLU A 250 36.41 -1.41 -25.55
N ARG A 251 35.46 -1.71 -24.65
CA ARG A 251 34.04 -1.33 -24.81
C ARG A 251 33.87 0.19 -24.92
N TRP A 252 34.52 0.98 -24.07
CA TRP A 252 34.40 2.44 -24.14
C TRP A 252 35.25 3.06 -25.26
N LYS A 253 36.46 2.55 -25.53
CA LYS A 253 37.29 2.99 -26.66
C LYS A 253 36.56 2.78 -27.99
N THR A 254 35.79 1.68 -28.12
CA THR A 254 34.98 1.40 -29.31
C THR A 254 33.85 2.41 -29.48
N ILE A 255 33.08 2.69 -28.41
CA ILE A 255 32.04 3.73 -28.43
C ILE A 255 32.66 5.08 -28.81
N GLN A 256 33.85 5.40 -28.32
CA GLN A 256 34.56 6.61 -28.69
C GLN A 256 35.00 6.66 -30.14
N LYS A 257 35.54 5.57 -30.68
CA LYS A 257 35.91 5.50 -32.09
C LYS A 257 34.69 5.72 -32.98
N ILE A 258 33.55 5.18 -32.55
CA ILE A 258 32.26 5.41 -33.20
C ILE A 258 31.87 6.89 -33.10
N LEU A 259 31.99 7.52 -31.92
CA LEU A 259 31.75 8.96 -31.70
C LEU A 259 32.67 9.86 -32.57
N GLU A 260 33.95 9.55 -32.71
CA GLU A 260 34.87 10.24 -33.62
C GLU A 260 34.43 10.15 -35.09
N LEU A 261 33.92 8.98 -35.52
CA LEU A 261 33.37 8.83 -36.86
C LEU A 261 32.14 9.73 -37.07
N VAL A 262 31.28 9.89 -36.07
CA VAL A 262 30.13 10.85 -36.09
C VAL A 262 30.59 12.25 -36.30
N LYS A 263 31.63 12.67 -35.56
CA LYS A 263 32.18 14.00 -35.70
C LYS A 263 32.62 14.24 -37.13
N LYS A 264 33.31 13.26 -37.71
CA LYS A 264 33.76 13.28 -39.11
C LYS A 264 32.59 13.29 -40.10
N HIS A 265 31.54 12.49 -39.88
CA HIS A 265 30.44 12.30 -40.83
C HIS A 265 29.31 13.33 -40.67
N SER A 266 29.12 13.92 -39.49
CA SER A 266 28.08 14.92 -39.20
C SER A 266 28.17 16.15 -40.09
N ALA A 267 29.40 16.58 -40.41
CA ALA A 267 29.66 17.65 -41.36
C ALA A 267 29.20 17.32 -42.79
N ASN A 268 29.32 16.06 -43.22
CA ASN A 268 28.86 15.60 -44.53
C ASN A 268 27.35 15.37 -44.56
N ILE A 269 26.77 14.83 -43.49
CA ILE A 269 25.33 14.59 -43.36
C ILE A 269 24.56 15.93 -43.33
N SER A 270 25.08 16.94 -42.63
CA SER A 270 24.50 18.29 -42.64
C SER A 270 24.47 18.90 -44.05
N LYS A 271 25.42 18.54 -44.93
CA LYS A 271 25.43 19.02 -46.32
C LYS A 271 24.38 18.31 -47.18
N CYS A 272 24.15 17.02 -46.94
CA CYS A 272 23.18 16.22 -47.70
C CYS A 272 21.73 16.41 -47.22
N PHE A 273 21.52 16.81 -45.96
CA PHE A 273 20.20 16.93 -45.32
C PHE A 273 20.05 18.24 -44.53
N SER A 274 20.32 19.37 -45.19
CA SER A 274 20.37 20.70 -44.59
C SER A 274 19.09 21.15 -43.87
N GLU A 275 17.92 20.66 -44.30
CA GLU A 275 16.61 21.03 -43.72
C GLU A 275 16.14 20.09 -42.59
N LYS A 276 16.84 18.97 -42.37
CA LYS A 276 16.45 17.95 -41.37
C LYS A 276 17.43 17.85 -40.20
N VAL A 277 18.48 18.66 -40.23
CA VAL A 277 19.62 18.59 -39.32
C VAL A 277 20.09 19.99 -38.96
N CYS A 278 20.07 20.32 -37.67
CA CYS A 278 20.69 21.51 -37.13
C CYS A 278 22.15 21.19 -36.78
N TYR A 279 23.08 21.65 -37.62
CA TYR A 279 24.51 21.49 -37.41
C TYR A 279 25.15 22.86 -37.17
N LYS A 280 25.84 23.00 -36.04
CA LYS A 280 26.79 24.10 -35.83
C LYS A 280 28.18 23.50 -35.68
N PRO A 281 29.14 23.89 -36.54
CA PRO A 281 30.51 23.41 -36.44
C PRO A 281 31.08 23.83 -35.08
N SER A 282 31.80 22.91 -34.44
CA SER A 282 32.58 23.24 -33.26
C SER A 282 33.73 24.17 -33.66
N LYS A 283 34.03 25.17 -32.83
CA LYS A 283 35.20 26.04 -33.02
C LYS A 283 36.53 25.34 -32.74
N ARG A 284 36.52 24.19 -32.04
CA ARG A 284 37.71 23.43 -31.61
C ARG A 284 37.73 22.01 -32.16
N ASN A 285 38.93 21.53 -32.51
CA ASN A 285 39.20 20.21 -33.09
C ASN A 285 38.99 19.04 -32.13
N SER A 286 38.97 19.26 -30.81
CA SER A 286 38.71 18.25 -29.78
C SER A 286 37.21 18.11 -29.42
N ALA A 287 36.40 19.14 -29.66
CA ALA A 287 34.98 19.18 -29.30
C ALA A 287 34.02 18.67 -30.39
N PHE A 288 32.91 18.04 -30.00
CA PHE A 288 31.86 17.63 -30.95
C PHE A 288 31.05 18.85 -31.46
N PRO A 289 30.66 18.89 -32.74
CA PRO A 289 29.77 19.93 -33.24
C PRO A 289 28.41 19.86 -32.55
N GLN A 290 27.74 21.00 -32.41
CA GLN A 290 26.36 20.99 -31.94
C GLN A 290 25.50 20.43 -33.08
N PHE A 291 25.08 19.19 -32.92
CA PHE A 291 24.38 18.43 -33.94
C PHE A 291 23.05 17.96 -33.37
N ARG A 292 21.94 18.48 -33.90
CA ARG A 292 20.59 18.11 -33.52
C ARG A 292 19.82 17.68 -34.75
N LEU A 293 19.08 16.60 -34.59
CA LEU A 293 18.37 15.94 -35.66
C LEU A 293 16.90 16.22 -35.48
N GLN A 294 16.27 16.71 -36.53
CA GLN A 294 14.87 17.10 -36.50
C GLN A 294 13.97 15.97 -37.05
N SER A 295 14.57 14.86 -37.48
CA SER A 295 13.91 13.60 -37.87
C SER A 295 14.66 12.39 -37.27
N HIS A 296 14.03 11.21 -37.26
CA HIS A 296 14.56 9.97 -36.67
C HIS A 296 15.73 9.32 -37.45
N GLU A 297 16.01 9.76 -38.67
CA GLU A 297 17.05 9.18 -39.55
C GLU A 297 18.49 9.21 -38.99
N PRO A 298 18.96 10.24 -38.26
CA PRO A 298 20.40 10.34 -37.96
C PRO A 298 20.78 9.96 -36.50
N TYR A 299 19.85 9.34 -35.76
CA TYR A 299 19.79 9.22 -34.29
C TYR A 299 21.01 8.58 -33.56
N ALA A 300 21.99 8.05 -34.26
CA ALA A 300 22.84 6.99 -33.70
C ALA A 300 23.83 7.40 -32.58
N LEU A 301 24.02 8.67 -32.19
CA LEU A 301 25.33 9.11 -31.67
C LEU A 301 25.32 10.39 -30.77
N LEU A 302 25.88 10.36 -29.52
CA LEU A 302 26.65 11.44 -28.76
C LEU A 302 26.32 11.68 -27.23
N CYS A 303 27.34 11.94 -26.34
CA CYS A 303 27.45 13.04 -25.28
C CYS A 303 28.22 12.79 -23.90
N LEU A 304 28.61 13.89 -23.13
CA LEU A 304 28.79 14.12 -21.62
C LEU A 304 29.06 15.63 -21.18
N ASN A 305 29.06 16.03 -19.86
CA ASN A 305 28.91 17.43 -19.30
C ASN A 305 29.95 17.98 -18.24
N ASN A 306 29.71 19.19 -17.64
CA ASN A 306 30.66 20.05 -16.87
C ASN A 306 31.06 19.67 -15.43
N SER A 307 30.12 19.19 -14.59
CA SER A 307 30.43 18.86 -13.19
C SER A 307 31.48 17.75 -13.09
N GLN A 308 31.51 16.93 -14.14
CA GLN A 308 32.36 15.77 -14.32
C GLN A 308 33.81 16.17 -14.59
N LEU A 309 34.05 17.33 -15.21
CA LEU A 309 35.42 17.79 -15.49
C LEU A 309 36.14 18.31 -14.25
N PHE A 310 35.41 18.86 -13.29
CA PHE A 310 36.00 19.32 -12.02
C PHE A 310 36.67 18.17 -11.25
N GLN A 311 36.04 16.99 -11.27
CA GLN A 311 36.53 15.79 -10.59
C GLN A 311 37.81 15.24 -11.26
N CYS A 312 37.95 15.40 -12.58
CA CYS A 312 39.15 14.96 -13.32
C CYS A 312 40.42 15.69 -12.86
N PHE A 313 40.31 17.00 -12.69
CA PHE A 313 41.45 17.85 -12.35
C PHE A 313 41.93 17.64 -10.91
N ASN A 314 41.03 17.31 -9.98
CA ASN A 314 41.42 16.99 -8.61
C ASN A 314 42.13 15.63 -8.52
N CYS A 315 41.62 14.62 -9.23
CA CYS A 315 42.25 13.30 -9.32
C CYS A 315 43.68 13.35 -9.84
N LEU A 316 43.87 14.07 -10.96
CA LEU A 316 45.17 14.25 -11.57
C LEU A 316 46.15 14.88 -10.57
N ASN A 317 45.70 15.83 -9.75
CA ASN A 317 46.54 16.52 -8.79
C ASN A 317 46.88 15.72 -7.53
N GLU A 318 45.97 14.85 -7.07
CA GLU A 318 46.06 14.21 -5.75
C GLU A 318 46.46 12.73 -5.82
N GLU A 319 46.17 12.03 -6.92
CA GLU A 319 46.25 10.56 -6.98
C GLU A 319 47.26 10.01 -8.01
N GLU A 320 47.73 10.82 -8.97
CA GLU A 320 48.67 10.37 -10.01
C GLU A 320 50.14 10.62 -9.66
N THR A 321 51.00 9.68 -10.06
CA THR A 321 52.45 9.73 -9.78
C THR A 321 53.22 10.64 -10.73
N ASP A 322 52.72 10.85 -11.94
CA ASP A 322 53.27 11.78 -12.94
C ASP A 322 52.16 12.58 -13.65
N PRO A 323 51.57 13.57 -12.97
CA PRO A 323 50.49 14.37 -13.53
C PRO A 323 50.92 15.26 -14.70
N THR A 324 52.21 15.60 -14.77
CA THR A 324 52.75 16.47 -15.82
C THR A 324 52.71 15.76 -17.17
N SER A 325 53.16 14.51 -17.25
CA SER A 325 53.12 13.72 -18.48
C SER A 325 51.68 13.50 -18.99
N ILE A 326 50.73 13.23 -18.08
CA ILE A 326 49.32 13.03 -18.43
C ILE A 326 48.67 14.35 -18.87
N TYR A 327 48.95 15.47 -18.18
CA TYR A 327 48.46 16.80 -18.55
C TYR A 327 49.04 17.29 -19.87
N ASP A 328 50.33 17.02 -20.13
CA ASP A 328 50.98 17.38 -21.39
C ASP A 328 50.31 16.64 -22.56
N GLN A 329 49.86 15.40 -22.38
CA GLN A 329 49.03 14.72 -23.39
C GLN A 329 47.68 15.42 -23.61
N TRP A 330 47.09 16.03 -22.58
CA TRP A 330 45.83 16.77 -22.70
C TRP A 330 46.03 18.07 -23.48
N VAL A 331 47.13 18.78 -23.21
CA VAL A 331 47.53 20.03 -23.89
C VAL A 331 47.94 19.78 -25.33
N LEU A 332 48.73 18.73 -25.60
CA LEU A 332 49.19 18.33 -26.94
C LEU A 332 48.03 17.97 -27.89
N TYR A 333 46.87 17.64 -27.34
CA TYR A 333 45.67 17.30 -28.11
C TYR A 333 44.81 18.53 -28.46
N GLU A 334 45.17 19.71 -27.98
CA GLU A 334 44.55 21.00 -28.33
C GLU A 334 45.48 21.80 -29.25
N ASP A 335 44.91 22.74 -30.03
CA ASP A 335 45.72 23.65 -30.85
C ASP A 335 46.45 24.66 -29.94
N GLU A 336 47.76 24.85 -30.15
CA GLU A 336 48.64 25.65 -29.28
C GLU A 336 48.17 27.12 -29.09
N LYS A 337 47.37 27.63 -30.03
CA LYS A 337 46.77 28.98 -30.02
C LYS A 337 45.56 29.11 -29.10
N ASP A 338 44.89 28.00 -28.78
CA ASP A 338 43.65 27.95 -28.02
C ASP A 338 43.87 27.63 -26.53
N VAL A 339 45.10 27.24 -26.15
CA VAL A 339 45.52 27.01 -24.77
C VAL A 339 46.25 28.26 -24.24
N PRO A 340 45.71 28.98 -23.24
CA PRO A 340 46.37 30.14 -22.66
C PRO A 340 47.78 29.79 -22.13
N LYS A 341 48.77 30.65 -22.41
CA LYS A 341 50.18 30.44 -21.98
C LYS A 341 50.34 30.14 -20.49
N SER A 342 49.44 30.66 -19.66
CA SER A 342 49.44 30.46 -18.20
C SER A 342 49.13 29.02 -17.77
N ILE A 343 48.51 28.20 -18.63
CA ILE A 343 48.11 26.81 -18.32
C ILE A 343 48.69 25.79 -19.31
N GLN A 344 49.64 26.18 -20.15
CA GLN A 344 50.28 25.27 -21.12
C GLN A 344 51.12 24.17 -20.45
N GLN A 345 51.54 24.38 -19.21
CA GLN A 345 52.28 23.40 -18.42
C GLN A 345 51.56 23.19 -17.09
N TRP A 346 51.59 21.95 -16.58
CA TRP A 346 50.92 21.59 -15.33
C TRP A 346 51.34 22.48 -14.15
N ILE A 347 52.60 22.91 -14.10
CA ILE A 347 53.15 23.81 -13.07
C ILE A 347 52.40 25.16 -12.98
N GLY A 348 51.78 25.62 -14.08
CA GLY A 348 51.00 26.87 -14.11
C GLY A 348 49.55 26.73 -13.65
N VAL A 349 49.09 25.51 -13.35
CA VAL A 349 47.70 25.21 -12.97
C VAL A 349 47.50 25.40 -11.46
N ASN A 350 46.68 26.36 -11.07
CA ASN A 350 46.31 26.61 -9.67
C ASN A 350 44.83 26.27 -9.42
N LEU A 351 44.59 25.06 -8.90
CA LEU A 351 43.24 24.59 -8.56
C LEU A 351 42.57 25.33 -7.40
N LYS A 352 43.22 26.29 -6.73
CA LYS A 352 42.60 27.14 -5.70
C LYS A 352 42.09 28.47 -6.25
N ASP A 353 42.61 28.90 -7.39
CA ASP A 353 42.18 30.12 -8.06
C ASP A 353 40.84 29.88 -8.78
N TYR A 354 39.76 30.51 -8.30
CA TYR A 354 38.43 30.36 -8.88
C TYR A 354 38.35 30.90 -10.32
N GLN A 355 39.03 31.99 -10.59
CA GLN A 355 38.93 32.67 -11.88
C GLN A 355 39.76 31.93 -12.93
N GLN A 356 40.97 31.47 -12.58
CA GLN A 356 41.75 30.59 -13.47
C GLN A 356 41.02 29.26 -13.74
N ARG A 357 40.35 28.68 -12.74
CA ARG A 357 39.57 27.44 -12.89
C ARG A 357 38.41 27.59 -13.86
N ILE A 358 37.55 28.60 -13.69
CA ILE A 358 36.32 28.72 -14.50
C ILE A 358 36.66 29.26 -15.90
N ASP A 359 37.44 30.33 -15.97
CA ASP A 359 37.61 31.11 -17.20
C ASP A 359 38.70 30.54 -18.10
N HIS A 360 39.68 29.81 -17.56
CA HIS A 360 40.82 29.28 -18.31
C HIS A 360 40.90 27.75 -18.28
N LEU A 361 40.79 27.10 -17.13
CA LEU A 361 40.97 25.64 -17.02
C LEU A 361 39.76 24.85 -17.54
N PHE A 362 38.59 25.04 -16.93
CA PHE A 362 37.38 24.31 -17.29
C PHE A 362 36.85 24.77 -18.64
N SER A 363 36.92 26.06 -18.96
CA SER A 363 36.55 26.54 -20.31
C SER A 363 37.39 25.88 -21.42
N THR A 364 38.67 25.56 -21.15
CA THR A 364 39.59 24.92 -22.11
C THR A 364 39.32 23.43 -22.20
N PHE A 365 39.35 22.71 -21.07
CA PHE A 365 39.35 21.25 -21.07
C PHE A 365 37.97 20.60 -20.93
N ARG A 366 36.89 21.36 -20.70
CA ARG A 366 35.52 20.79 -20.54
C ARG A 366 35.02 19.95 -21.71
N TYR A 367 35.64 20.09 -22.87
CA TYR A 367 35.27 19.35 -24.07
C TYR A 367 36.43 18.50 -24.60
N ASN A 368 37.53 18.43 -23.86
CA ASN A 368 38.70 17.65 -24.22
C ASN A 368 38.42 16.16 -23.96
N MET A 369 38.52 15.36 -25.02
CA MET A 369 38.11 13.96 -24.97
C MET A 369 39.02 13.10 -24.10
N ILE A 370 40.30 13.46 -23.97
CA ILE A 370 41.25 12.75 -23.11
C ILE A 370 40.88 13.01 -21.64
N VAL A 371 40.49 14.23 -21.29
CA VAL A 371 40.02 14.57 -19.93
C VAL A 371 38.69 13.87 -19.60
N ILE A 372 37.75 13.85 -20.55
CA ILE A 372 36.48 13.11 -20.39
C ILE A 372 36.72 11.61 -20.25
N ASN A 373 37.70 11.04 -20.95
CA ASN A 373 38.09 9.64 -20.80
C ASN A 373 38.71 9.35 -19.45
N TYR A 374 39.59 10.23 -19.01
CA TYR A 374 40.20 10.17 -17.69
C TYR A 374 39.09 10.20 -16.62
N PHE A 375 38.09 11.08 -16.75
CA PHE A 375 36.91 11.07 -15.88
C PHE A 375 36.22 9.71 -15.81
N ARG A 376 35.89 9.17 -16.98
CA ARG A 376 35.11 7.94 -17.07
C ARG A 376 35.91 6.75 -16.53
N HIS A 377 37.22 6.72 -16.79
CA HIS A 377 38.11 5.66 -16.36
C HIS A 377 38.30 5.62 -14.84
N TYR A 378 38.48 6.76 -14.18
CA TYR A 378 38.78 6.80 -12.75
C TYR A 378 37.55 7.00 -11.86
N PHE A 379 36.51 7.70 -12.34
CA PHE A 379 35.37 8.09 -11.51
C PHE A 379 34.06 7.38 -11.84
N VAL A 380 33.80 7.08 -13.10
CA VAL A 380 32.50 6.53 -13.52
C VAL A 380 32.56 5.02 -13.61
N PHE A 381 33.42 4.43 -14.44
CA PHE A 381 33.40 3.00 -14.70
C PHE A 381 33.81 2.12 -13.50
N PRO A 382 34.83 2.46 -12.69
CA PRO A 382 35.15 1.68 -11.49
C PRO A 382 34.05 1.73 -10.43
N ARG A 383 33.21 2.78 -10.43
CA ARG A 383 32.08 2.94 -9.50
C ARG A 383 30.79 2.32 -10.02
N GLU A 384 30.47 2.55 -11.29
CA GLU A 384 29.16 2.27 -11.88
C GLU A 384 29.13 1.02 -12.79
N ALA A 385 30.26 0.62 -13.39
CA ALA A 385 30.33 -0.56 -14.29
C ALA A 385 30.96 -1.75 -13.57
N LYS A 386 30.21 -2.32 -12.64
CA LYS A 386 30.61 -3.47 -11.83
C LYS A 386 29.78 -4.69 -12.22
N GLN A 387 30.41 -5.85 -12.23
CA GLN A 387 29.70 -7.13 -12.32
C GLN A 387 30.08 -8.01 -11.14
N PHE A 388 29.17 -8.88 -10.71
CA PHE A 388 29.45 -9.88 -9.70
C PHE A 388 29.53 -11.27 -10.34
N LEU A 389 30.17 -12.22 -9.65
CA LEU A 389 30.30 -13.60 -10.16
C LEU A 389 28.91 -14.24 -10.38
N TYR A 390 27.99 -14.01 -9.46
CA TYR A 390 26.66 -14.60 -9.46
C TYR A 390 25.60 -13.59 -9.02
N LYS A 391 24.35 -13.90 -9.34
CA LYS A 391 23.15 -13.24 -8.80
C LYS A 391 22.16 -14.26 -8.26
N LEU A 392 21.39 -13.85 -7.26
CA LEU A 392 20.18 -14.54 -6.81
C LEU A 392 18.97 -13.68 -7.18
N VAL A 393 17.98 -14.27 -7.82
CA VAL A 393 16.82 -13.55 -8.34
C VAL A 393 15.55 -14.08 -7.71
N THR A 394 14.59 -13.22 -7.39
CA THR A 394 13.23 -13.59 -7.03
C THR A 394 12.20 -12.61 -7.58
N SER A 395 10.98 -13.08 -7.83
CA SER A 395 9.97 -12.34 -8.57
C SER A 395 8.55 -12.67 -8.11
N ALA A 396 7.56 -12.04 -8.73
CA ALA A 396 6.14 -12.34 -8.54
C ALA A 396 5.80 -13.84 -8.69
N TRP A 397 6.53 -14.56 -9.54
CA TRP A 397 6.37 -16.01 -9.73
C TRP A 397 6.65 -16.81 -8.47
N ASP A 398 7.59 -16.34 -7.64
CA ASP A 398 7.95 -16.98 -6.37
C ASP A 398 6.96 -16.65 -5.27
N LEU A 399 6.43 -15.41 -5.28
CA LEU A 399 5.43 -14.96 -4.32
C LEU A 399 4.14 -15.77 -4.43
N SER A 400 3.74 -16.09 -5.67
CA SER A 400 2.50 -16.82 -5.95
C SER A 400 2.68 -18.34 -6.00
N SER A 401 3.92 -18.83 -5.82
CA SER A 401 4.30 -20.24 -5.92
C SER A 401 3.67 -21.13 -4.85
N SER A 402 3.40 -22.39 -5.21
CA SER A 402 3.06 -23.46 -4.26
C SER A 402 4.19 -23.81 -3.28
N LEU A 403 5.39 -23.26 -3.48
CA LEU A 403 6.48 -23.29 -2.50
C LEU A 403 6.20 -22.41 -1.28
N ARG A 404 5.28 -21.45 -1.37
CA ARG A 404 5.05 -20.43 -0.34
C ARG A 404 3.81 -20.65 0.50
N SER A 405 2.65 -20.87 -0.12
CA SER A 405 1.41 -21.26 0.54
C SER A 405 0.58 -22.15 -0.37
N LYS A 406 -0.24 -23.03 0.21
CA LYS A 406 -1.23 -23.81 -0.54
C LYS A 406 -2.40 -22.95 -1.04
N ILE A 407 -2.69 -21.83 -0.38
CA ILE A 407 -3.87 -21.01 -0.64
C ILE A 407 -3.48 -19.53 -0.57
N ILE A 408 -3.47 -18.91 -1.74
CA ILE A 408 -3.20 -17.48 -1.94
C ILE A 408 -4.48 -16.84 -2.49
N THR A 409 -4.89 -15.70 -1.95
CA THR A 409 -6.05 -14.94 -2.44
C THR A 409 -5.63 -13.49 -2.65
N GLY A 410 -5.78 -12.99 -3.87
CA GLY A 410 -5.48 -11.61 -4.23
C GLY A 410 -6.74 -10.80 -4.49
N PHE A 411 -6.70 -9.52 -4.16
CA PHE A 411 -7.70 -8.54 -4.57
C PHE A 411 -7.02 -7.51 -5.47
N SER A 412 -7.66 -7.17 -6.59
CA SER A 412 -7.19 -6.17 -7.54
C SER A 412 -8.29 -5.13 -7.77
N GLY A 413 -7.89 -3.87 -7.89
CA GLY A 413 -8.76 -2.80 -8.38
C GLY A 413 -8.86 -2.72 -9.91
N THR A 414 -7.90 -3.30 -10.64
CA THR A 414 -7.78 -3.17 -12.10
C THR A 414 -7.51 -4.49 -12.81
N ASN A 415 -7.66 -4.49 -14.14
CA ASN A 415 -7.43 -5.66 -15.01
C ASN A 415 -6.23 -5.48 -15.96
N ASP A 416 -5.45 -4.41 -15.82
CA ASP A 416 -4.48 -3.98 -16.82
C ASP A 416 -3.31 -4.96 -16.99
N THR A 417 -2.92 -5.65 -15.92
CA THR A 417 -1.74 -6.54 -15.89
C THR A 417 -2.09 -8.03 -15.99
N GLN A 418 -3.35 -8.37 -16.32
CA GLN A 418 -3.86 -9.76 -16.36
C GLN A 418 -2.95 -10.70 -17.17
N LEU A 419 -2.39 -10.23 -18.29
CA LEU A 419 -1.52 -11.01 -19.16
C LEU A 419 -0.16 -11.35 -18.53
N LEU A 420 0.32 -10.50 -17.61
CA LEU A 420 1.60 -10.63 -16.91
C LEU A 420 1.47 -11.37 -15.57
N LEU A 421 0.27 -11.83 -15.19
CA LEU A 421 0.10 -12.64 -13.99
C LEU A 421 0.85 -13.97 -14.11
N PRO A 422 1.51 -14.45 -13.04
CA PRO A 422 2.13 -15.77 -12.99
C PRO A 422 1.13 -16.87 -13.36
N VAL A 423 1.59 -17.91 -14.05
CA VAL A 423 0.72 -18.91 -14.73
C VAL A 423 -0.21 -19.67 -13.77
N HIS A 424 0.17 -19.77 -12.51
CA HIS A 424 -0.58 -20.46 -11.46
C HIS A 424 -1.64 -19.58 -10.79
N ILE A 425 -1.65 -18.27 -11.06
CA ILE A 425 -2.71 -17.36 -10.65
C ILE A 425 -3.82 -17.40 -11.69
N ARG A 426 -5.06 -17.58 -11.19
CA ARG A 426 -6.28 -17.49 -11.99
C ARG A 426 -7.06 -16.30 -11.51
N GLN A 427 -7.23 -15.33 -12.39
CA GLN A 427 -8.07 -14.18 -12.14
C GLN A 427 -9.55 -14.56 -12.29
N TYR A 428 -10.40 -14.04 -11.39
CA TYR A 428 -11.83 -14.26 -11.42
C TYR A 428 -12.55 -12.92 -11.42
N ASP A 429 -12.96 -12.47 -12.61
CA ASP A 429 -13.65 -11.19 -12.77
C ASP A 429 -15.12 -11.32 -12.33
N LEU A 430 -15.51 -10.53 -11.34
CA LEU A 430 -16.87 -10.53 -10.82
C LEU A 430 -17.82 -9.93 -11.88
N PRO A 431 -18.93 -10.62 -12.26
CA PRO A 431 -19.86 -10.13 -13.30
C PRO A 431 -20.42 -8.73 -13.02
N GLU A 432 -20.59 -8.41 -11.74
CA GLU A 432 -21.07 -7.11 -11.25
C GLU A 432 -20.10 -5.96 -11.54
N LEU A 433 -18.80 -6.26 -11.64
CA LEU A 433 -17.70 -5.31 -11.85
C LEU A 433 -17.18 -5.29 -13.30
N GLN A 434 -17.68 -6.14 -14.19
CA GLN A 434 -17.28 -6.10 -15.61
C GLN A 434 -17.67 -4.79 -16.32
N LYS A 435 -18.66 -4.06 -15.79
CA LYS A 435 -19.09 -2.76 -16.34
C LYS A 435 -18.13 -1.61 -15.99
N THR A 436 -17.27 -1.77 -14.98
CA THR A 436 -16.45 -0.66 -14.46
C THR A 436 -15.41 -0.19 -15.46
N ASP A 437 -14.77 -1.11 -16.18
CA ASP A 437 -13.79 -0.78 -17.25
C ASP A 437 -14.47 -0.01 -18.40
N ALA A 438 -15.66 -0.48 -18.81
CA ALA A 438 -16.47 0.19 -19.82
C ALA A 438 -16.97 1.57 -19.35
N ILE A 439 -17.19 1.78 -18.04
CA ILE A 439 -17.57 3.08 -17.47
C ILE A 439 -16.41 4.06 -17.53
N VAL A 440 -15.16 3.65 -17.27
CA VAL A 440 -13.98 4.52 -17.37
C VAL A 440 -13.81 5.01 -18.81
N VAL A 441 -13.82 4.08 -19.78
CA VAL A 441 -13.72 4.41 -21.20
C VAL A 441 -14.92 5.27 -21.65
N ASN A 442 -16.15 4.95 -21.24
CA ASN A 442 -17.33 5.77 -21.58
C ASN A 442 -17.27 7.18 -20.96
N ASN A 443 -16.74 7.32 -19.74
CA ASN A 443 -16.56 8.64 -19.12
C ASN A 443 -15.45 9.46 -19.79
N LEU A 444 -14.38 8.82 -20.28
CA LEU A 444 -13.37 9.47 -21.11
C LEU A 444 -13.94 9.87 -22.48
N LEU A 445 -14.76 9.02 -23.10
CA LEU A 445 -15.24 9.19 -24.48
C LEU A 445 -16.50 10.06 -24.64
N LYS A 446 -17.21 10.38 -23.56
CA LYS A 446 -18.46 11.16 -23.59
C LYS A 446 -18.30 12.56 -24.20
N ASN A 447 -17.12 13.17 -24.11
CA ASN A 447 -16.86 14.53 -24.59
C ASN A 447 -15.57 14.66 -25.43
N VAL A 448 -15.12 13.59 -26.10
CA VAL A 448 -14.04 13.71 -27.09
C VAL A 448 -14.67 14.11 -28.42
N GLY A 449 -14.42 15.34 -28.87
CA GLY A 449 -14.95 15.83 -30.15
C GLY A 449 -14.92 17.33 -30.40
N THR A 450 -14.56 18.17 -29.42
CA THR A 450 -14.37 19.61 -29.69
C THR A 450 -12.92 19.87 -30.03
N LEU A 451 -12.67 20.01 -31.33
CA LEU A 451 -11.39 20.47 -31.87
C LEU A 451 -11.30 21.98 -31.57
N PHE A 452 -10.57 22.35 -30.52
CA PHE A 452 -10.35 23.75 -30.18
C PHE A 452 -9.19 24.26 -31.04
N ILE A 453 -9.54 24.95 -32.13
CA ILE A 453 -8.59 25.51 -33.09
C ILE A 453 -7.80 26.67 -32.44
N ASP A 454 -8.44 27.44 -31.55
CA ASP A 454 -7.85 28.59 -30.86
C ASP A 454 -8.27 28.61 -29.37
N GLY A 455 -7.32 28.37 -28.46
CA GLY A 455 -7.52 28.48 -27.00
C GLY A 455 -6.60 27.56 -26.18
N THR A 456 -6.18 28.02 -25.01
CA THR A 456 -5.41 27.23 -24.04
C THR A 456 -6.31 26.34 -23.17
N ASN A 457 -5.75 25.32 -22.52
CA ASN A 457 -6.51 24.48 -21.56
C ASN A 457 -7.15 25.33 -20.46
N ARG A 458 -6.51 26.45 -20.09
CA ARG A 458 -7.05 27.45 -19.17
C ARG A 458 -8.31 28.11 -19.70
N ASP A 459 -8.31 28.57 -20.96
CA ASP A 459 -9.46 29.27 -21.56
C ASP A 459 -10.69 28.36 -21.60
N ILE A 460 -10.46 27.08 -21.89
CA ILE A 460 -11.50 26.04 -21.90
C ILE A 460 -12.01 25.79 -20.48
N ALA A 461 -11.12 25.63 -19.51
CA ALA A 461 -11.48 25.43 -18.11
C ALA A 461 -12.33 26.59 -17.57
N VAL A 462 -11.94 27.84 -17.84
CA VAL A 462 -12.68 29.04 -17.45
C VAL A 462 -14.06 29.08 -18.11
N LYS A 463 -14.14 28.82 -19.42
CA LYS A 463 -15.41 28.80 -20.15
C LYS A 463 -16.35 27.73 -19.61
N TRP A 464 -15.82 26.55 -19.28
CA TRP A 464 -16.61 25.46 -18.76
C TRP A 464 -17.10 25.71 -17.32
N LEU A 465 -16.26 26.34 -16.49
CA LEU A 465 -16.63 26.78 -15.15
C LEU A 465 -17.72 27.87 -15.18
N ASN A 466 -17.71 28.74 -16.18
CA ASN A 466 -18.76 29.74 -16.38
C ASN A 466 -20.10 29.13 -16.84
N GLN A 467 -20.06 28.02 -17.56
CA GLN A 467 -21.25 27.31 -18.06
C GLN A 467 -21.81 26.28 -17.05
N SER A 468 -21.04 25.94 -16.02
CA SER A 468 -21.42 24.93 -15.03
C SER A 468 -22.30 25.49 -13.91
N ASP A 469 -23.12 24.64 -13.31
CA ASP A 469 -24.04 25.00 -12.23
C ASP A 469 -23.30 25.53 -11.00
N LYS A 470 -23.60 26.79 -10.63
CA LYS A 470 -22.97 27.51 -9.52
C LYS A 470 -23.19 26.85 -8.17
N ASN A 471 -24.23 26.04 -8.02
CA ASN A 471 -24.55 25.37 -6.75
C ASN A 471 -23.89 23.99 -6.62
N LYS A 472 -23.18 23.53 -7.66
CA LYS A 472 -22.61 22.16 -7.71
C LYS A 472 -21.11 22.12 -7.99
N ILE A 473 -20.57 23.12 -8.70
CA ILE A 473 -19.18 23.13 -9.17
C ILE A 473 -18.55 24.48 -8.84
N ASP A 474 -17.59 24.48 -7.92
CA ASP A 474 -16.86 25.68 -7.49
C ASP A 474 -15.46 25.80 -8.11
N TYR A 475 -14.87 24.66 -8.49
CA TYR A 475 -13.53 24.57 -9.04
C TYR A 475 -13.52 23.66 -10.27
N ILE A 476 -12.62 23.96 -11.21
CA ILE A 476 -12.27 23.08 -12.32
C ILE A 476 -10.79 22.79 -12.29
N VAL A 477 -10.41 21.55 -12.60
CA VAL A 477 -9.00 21.12 -12.64
C VAL A 477 -8.62 20.85 -14.09
N TYR A 478 -7.50 21.39 -14.52
CA TYR A 478 -6.92 21.16 -15.85
C TYR A 478 -5.41 20.97 -15.78
N PHE A 479 -4.82 20.39 -16.82
CA PHE A 479 -3.38 20.21 -16.96
C PHE A 479 -2.78 21.27 -17.87
N ASP A 480 -1.65 21.83 -17.49
CA ASP A 480 -0.88 22.79 -18.28
C ASP A 480 0.61 22.42 -18.22
N PHE A 481 1.21 22.02 -19.34
CA PHE A 481 2.61 21.59 -19.45
C PHE A 481 3.08 20.72 -18.25
N ASP A 482 2.35 19.62 -18.01
CA ASP A 482 2.54 18.64 -16.92
C ASP A 482 2.22 19.09 -15.48
N SER A 483 1.73 20.32 -15.29
CA SER A 483 1.29 20.83 -13.99
C SER A 483 -0.23 20.73 -13.83
N ILE A 484 -0.68 20.22 -12.69
CA ILE A 484 -2.11 20.20 -12.32
C ILE A 484 -2.51 21.55 -11.74
N ILE A 485 -3.47 22.21 -12.36
CA ILE A 485 -3.95 23.54 -11.95
C ILE A 485 -5.45 23.47 -11.66
N ALA A 486 -5.84 23.88 -10.46
CA ALA A 486 -7.23 24.14 -10.11
C ALA A 486 -7.56 25.63 -10.30
N CYS A 487 -8.69 25.93 -10.94
CA CYS A 487 -9.18 27.28 -11.16
C CYS A 487 -10.54 27.44 -10.46
N ASP A 488 -10.68 28.49 -9.65
CA ASP A 488 -11.94 28.84 -8.99
C ASP A 488 -12.81 29.79 -9.83
N ARG A 489 -14.05 30.02 -9.39
CA ARG A 489 -14.97 30.94 -10.09
C ARG A 489 -14.52 32.40 -10.10
N GLN A 490 -13.55 32.77 -9.28
CA GLN A 490 -12.92 34.09 -9.23
C GLN A 490 -11.64 34.15 -10.10
N LEU A 491 -11.33 33.08 -10.83
CA LEU A 491 -10.15 32.91 -11.68
C LEU A 491 -8.83 32.83 -10.92
N HIS A 492 -8.85 32.53 -9.63
CA HIS A 492 -7.63 32.19 -8.89
C HIS A 492 -7.15 30.80 -9.28
N LEU A 493 -5.83 30.71 -9.47
CA LEU A 493 -5.15 29.49 -9.87
C LEU A 493 -4.45 28.89 -8.65
N TYR A 494 -4.68 27.60 -8.42
CA TYR A 494 -4.03 26.82 -7.37
C TYR A 494 -3.25 25.69 -8.05
N ALA A 495 -1.91 25.74 -7.94
CA ALA A 495 -1.09 24.62 -8.33
C ALA A 495 -1.29 23.47 -7.34
N LEU A 496 -1.78 22.33 -7.82
CA LEU A 496 -1.96 21.14 -7.00
C LEU A 496 -0.64 20.36 -6.97
N VAL A 497 0.04 20.42 -5.83
CA VAL A 497 1.22 19.58 -5.58
C VAL A 497 0.74 18.16 -5.29
N THR A 498 1.03 17.23 -6.20
CA THR A 498 0.78 15.81 -5.98
C THR A 498 1.79 15.27 -4.97
N PHE A 499 1.31 14.74 -3.84
CA PHE A 499 2.15 13.88 -3.01
C PHE A 499 2.45 12.58 -3.78
N PRO A 500 3.70 12.11 -3.84
CA PRO A 500 4.09 10.96 -4.66
C PRO A 500 3.49 9.61 -4.20
N ALA A 501 2.78 9.55 -3.07
CA ALA A 501 2.33 8.29 -2.47
C ALA A 501 0.93 7.79 -2.90
N ARG A 502 0.15 8.55 -3.68
CA ARG A 502 -1.16 8.11 -4.20
C ARG A 502 -1.45 8.71 -5.58
N THR A 503 -1.12 7.97 -6.62
CA THR A 503 -1.44 8.30 -8.02
C THR A 503 -2.90 8.04 -8.42
N ASP A 504 -3.78 7.66 -7.49
CA ASP A 504 -5.19 7.44 -7.79
C ASP A 504 -6.07 8.60 -7.32
N PHE A 505 -6.36 9.53 -8.23
CA PHE A 505 -7.49 10.45 -8.04
C PHE A 505 -8.80 9.65 -8.10
N LYS A 506 -9.36 9.31 -6.93
CA LYS A 506 -10.71 8.73 -6.87
C LYS A 506 -11.73 9.81 -7.19
N PHE A 507 -12.17 9.86 -8.44
CA PHE A 507 -13.22 10.76 -8.87
C PHE A 507 -14.58 10.31 -8.30
N PRO A 508 -15.41 11.24 -7.81
CA PRO A 508 -16.76 10.92 -7.33
C PRO A 508 -17.64 10.39 -8.47
N MET A 509 -18.63 9.55 -8.14
CA MET A 509 -19.61 9.08 -9.13
C MET A 509 -20.32 10.26 -9.81
N GLY A 510 -20.31 10.27 -11.14
CA GLY A 510 -20.92 11.34 -11.97
C GLY A 510 -19.95 12.46 -12.41
N PHE A 511 -18.67 12.36 -12.08
CA PHE A 511 -17.63 13.24 -12.59
C PHE A 511 -17.57 13.23 -14.13
N LYS A 512 -17.34 14.42 -14.72
CA LYS A 512 -17.22 14.62 -16.16
C LYS A 512 -15.80 15.05 -16.50
N VAL A 513 -15.20 14.39 -17.50
CA VAL A 513 -13.90 14.74 -18.07
C VAL A 513 -14.12 15.35 -19.44
N ALA A 514 -13.28 16.31 -19.81
CA ALA A 514 -13.02 16.64 -21.19
C ALA A 514 -11.52 16.49 -21.44
N ILE A 515 -11.18 15.95 -22.60
CA ILE A 515 -9.81 15.83 -23.08
C ILE A 515 -9.71 16.72 -24.30
N THR A 516 -8.80 17.68 -24.24
CA THR A 516 -8.48 18.57 -25.36
C THR A 516 -7.51 17.86 -26.29
N LEU A 517 -7.93 17.60 -27.52
CA LEU A 517 -7.07 17.02 -28.54
C LEU A 517 -6.37 18.14 -29.31
N GLY A 518 -5.05 18.01 -29.49
CA GLY A 518 -4.27 18.93 -30.31
C GLY A 518 -4.62 18.84 -31.80
N ASN A 519 -4.22 19.86 -32.55
CA ASN A 519 -4.51 19.96 -33.98
C ASN A 519 -3.93 18.73 -34.74
N GLY A 520 -4.81 17.93 -35.38
CA GLY A 520 -4.43 16.72 -36.13
C GLY A 520 -4.58 15.37 -35.39
N LEU A 521 -5.02 15.36 -34.13
CA LEU A 521 -5.29 14.14 -33.37
C LEU A 521 -6.81 13.89 -33.29
N THR A 522 -7.31 12.88 -34.00
CA THR A 522 -8.74 12.52 -33.99
C THR A 522 -9.09 11.68 -32.77
N LYS A 523 -10.37 11.62 -32.40
CA LYS A 523 -10.89 10.72 -31.35
C LYS A 523 -10.43 9.28 -31.57
N ASP A 524 -10.54 8.79 -32.81
CA ASP A 524 -10.16 7.43 -33.16
C ASP A 524 -8.66 7.21 -33.00
N ARG A 525 -7.82 8.17 -33.43
CA ARG A 525 -6.37 8.12 -33.20
C ARG A 525 -5.99 8.19 -31.72
N PHE A 526 -6.74 8.93 -30.91
CA PHE A 526 -6.53 9.00 -29.46
C PHE A 526 -6.88 7.69 -28.77
N VAL A 527 -8.02 7.08 -29.10
CA VAL A 527 -8.42 5.76 -28.57
C VAL A 527 -7.43 4.69 -29.03
N GLN A 528 -7.04 4.74 -30.29
CA GLN A 528 -6.00 3.87 -30.83
C GLN A 528 -4.69 4.05 -30.08
N ALA A 529 -4.23 5.28 -29.83
CA ALA A 529 -3.02 5.54 -29.05
C ALA A 529 -3.12 5.09 -27.59
N LEU A 530 -4.28 5.25 -26.93
CA LEU A 530 -4.51 4.72 -25.58
C LEU A 530 -4.44 3.18 -25.56
N TYR A 531 -5.08 2.53 -26.52
CA TYR A 531 -5.04 1.07 -26.69
C TYR A 531 -3.63 0.58 -27.03
N GLU A 532 -2.92 1.26 -27.93
CA GLU A 532 -1.55 0.95 -28.30
C GLU A 532 -0.58 1.13 -27.13
N ASN A 533 -0.74 2.18 -26.31
CA ASN A 533 0.09 2.42 -25.12
C ASN A 533 -0.16 1.41 -23.98
N THR A 534 -1.40 1.02 -23.71
CA THR A 534 -1.71 -0.01 -22.69
C THR A 534 -1.21 -1.38 -23.13
N GLN A 535 -1.35 -1.70 -24.42
CA GLN A 535 -0.74 -2.87 -25.03
C GLN A 535 0.79 -2.79 -24.92
N GLN A 536 1.41 -1.65 -25.23
CA GLN A 536 2.87 -1.48 -25.21
C GLN A 536 3.48 -1.65 -23.82
N SER A 537 2.86 -1.14 -22.76
CA SER A 537 3.28 -1.42 -21.37
C SER A 537 3.27 -2.92 -21.07
N THR A 538 2.21 -3.60 -21.50
CA THR A 538 2.09 -5.06 -21.35
C THR A 538 3.14 -5.81 -22.19
N TRP A 539 3.42 -5.32 -23.39
CA TRP A 539 4.45 -5.87 -24.29
C TRP A 539 5.86 -5.70 -23.74
N ASP A 540 6.16 -4.54 -23.17
CA ASP A 540 7.42 -4.26 -22.52
C ASP A 540 7.58 -5.13 -21.26
N GLY A 541 6.51 -5.40 -20.51
CA GLY A 541 6.56 -6.34 -19.37
C GLY A 541 6.73 -7.82 -19.76
N LEU A 542 6.34 -8.22 -20.97
CA LEU A 542 6.28 -9.63 -21.37
C LEU A 542 7.67 -10.28 -21.44
N HIS A 543 8.71 -9.56 -21.84
CA HIS A 543 10.06 -10.12 -21.91
C HIS A 543 10.64 -10.41 -20.52
N HIS A 544 10.45 -9.50 -19.56
CA HIS A 544 10.80 -9.72 -18.15
C HIS A 544 10.02 -10.91 -17.58
N TRP A 545 8.72 -10.99 -17.88
CA TRP A 545 7.86 -12.11 -17.44
C TRP A 545 8.41 -13.46 -17.89
N VAL A 546 8.88 -13.55 -19.14
CA VAL A 546 9.50 -14.76 -19.72
C VAL A 546 10.83 -15.08 -19.03
N THR A 547 11.71 -14.09 -18.84
CA THR A 547 12.99 -14.29 -18.14
C THR A 547 12.77 -14.75 -16.70
N HIS A 548 11.82 -14.15 -15.98
CA HIS A 548 11.45 -14.55 -14.62
C HIS A 548 10.96 -15.99 -14.55
N SER A 549 10.25 -16.46 -15.59
CA SER A 549 9.78 -17.84 -15.66
C SER A 549 10.93 -18.87 -15.67
N LEU A 550 12.06 -18.55 -16.31
CA LEU A 550 13.24 -19.41 -16.36
C LEU A 550 13.95 -19.45 -15.00
N SER A 551 14.17 -18.28 -14.38
CA SER A 551 14.74 -18.19 -13.03
C SER A 551 13.88 -18.91 -11.99
N PHE A 552 12.56 -18.75 -12.07
CA PHE A 552 11.60 -19.46 -11.24
C PHE A 552 11.67 -20.99 -11.42
N GLN A 553 11.73 -21.45 -12.66
CA GLN A 553 11.84 -22.87 -12.99
C GLN A 553 13.11 -23.51 -12.43
N ARG A 554 14.25 -22.79 -12.47
CA ARG A 554 15.51 -23.23 -11.84
C ARG A 554 15.34 -23.41 -10.33
N LYS A 555 14.79 -22.41 -9.64
CA LYS A 555 14.55 -22.49 -8.19
C LYS A 555 13.59 -23.61 -7.81
N ILE A 556 12.46 -23.76 -8.51
CA ILE A 556 11.55 -24.89 -8.27
C ILE A 556 12.27 -26.22 -8.42
N SER A 557 13.12 -26.38 -9.44
CA SER A 557 13.86 -27.62 -9.65
C SER A 557 14.79 -27.94 -8.46
N ALA A 558 15.44 -26.93 -7.89
CA ALA A 558 16.27 -27.07 -6.68
C ALA A 558 15.41 -27.46 -5.46
N PHE A 559 14.28 -26.77 -5.27
CA PHE A 559 13.35 -27.04 -4.15
C PHE A 559 12.56 -28.35 -4.27
N ARG A 560 12.50 -29.00 -5.44
CA ARG A 560 11.87 -30.32 -5.61
C ARG A 560 12.62 -31.44 -4.89
N ARG A 561 13.91 -31.26 -4.59
CA ARG A 561 14.70 -32.20 -3.78
C ARG A 561 14.29 -32.21 -2.30
N ILE A 562 13.56 -31.18 -1.87
CA ILE A 562 13.03 -31.07 -0.52
C ILE A 562 11.62 -31.68 -0.49
N ASN A 563 11.42 -32.65 0.41
CA ASN A 563 10.10 -33.20 0.70
C ASN A 563 9.38 -32.29 1.71
N TRP A 564 8.70 -31.28 1.17
CA TRP A 564 7.96 -30.30 1.96
C TRP A 564 6.85 -30.89 2.84
N ASN A 565 6.42 -32.14 2.61
CA ASN A 565 5.36 -32.78 3.38
C ASN A 565 5.87 -33.64 4.54
N ASP A 566 7.18 -33.90 4.62
CA ASP A 566 7.79 -34.66 5.70
C ASP A 566 8.35 -33.70 6.77
N ASP A 567 7.67 -33.64 7.92
CA ASP A 567 8.10 -32.80 9.05
C ASP A 567 9.42 -33.28 9.67
N GLN A 568 9.80 -34.55 9.48
CA GLN A 568 11.03 -35.16 10.00
C GLN A 568 12.23 -35.03 9.04
N GLN A 569 12.05 -34.46 7.85
CA GLN A 569 13.15 -34.30 6.90
C GLN A 569 14.27 -33.46 7.52
N ILE A 570 15.48 -34.04 7.55
CA ILE A 570 16.71 -33.38 8.00
C ILE A 570 17.33 -32.65 6.81
N PHE A 571 17.49 -31.34 6.93
CA PHE A 571 18.20 -30.52 5.94
C PHE A 571 19.72 -30.72 6.10
N THR A 572 20.35 -31.58 5.29
CA THR A 572 21.79 -31.86 5.35
C THR A 572 22.62 -30.71 4.76
N ASP A 573 23.89 -30.56 5.16
CA ASP A 573 24.76 -29.47 4.61
C ASP A 573 24.89 -29.60 3.08
N ILE A 574 24.99 -30.82 2.57
CA ILE A 574 25.05 -31.13 1.13
C ILE A 574 23.80 -30.61 0.42
N LEU A 575 22.61 -30.86 0.97
CA LEU A 575 21.35 -30.37 0.40
C LEU A 575 21.31 -28.84 0.36
N MET A 576 21.80 -28.18 1.42
CA MET A 576 21.84 -26.72 1.50
C MET A 576 22.82 -26.12 0.50
N GLN A 577 23.98 -26.76 0.32
CA GLN A 577 24.99 -26.36 -0.66
C GLN A 577 24.49 -26.54 -2.09
N ASP A 578 23.81 -27.67 -2.39
CA ASP A 578 23.17 -27.93 -3.67
C ASP A 578 22.08 -26.90 -3.96
N LEU A 579 21.22 -26.60 -2.97
CA LEU A 579 20.17 -25.59 -3.08
C LEU A 579 20.76 -24.21 -3.44
N ALA A 580 21.82 -23.80 -2.74
CA ALA A 580 22.51 -22.54 -3.01
C ALA A 580 23.09 -22.49 -4.43
N LYS A 581 23.74 -23.58 -4.86
CA LYS A 581 24.38 -23.68 -6.17
C LYS A 581 23.37 -23.63 -7.31
N GLU A 582 22.25 -24.34 -7.20
CA GLU A 582 21.24 -24.42 -8.26
C GLU A 582 20.41 -23.13 -8.38
N CYS A 583 20.18 -22.44 -7.26
CA CYS A 583 19.51 -21.14 -7.23
C CYS A 583 20.39 -19.96 -7.64
N SER A 584 21.72 -20.14 -7.72
CA SER A 584 22.66 -19.11 -8.15
C SER A 584 22.77 -19.03 -9.67
N GLU A 585 22.61 -17.84 -10.23
CA GLU A 585 22.75 -17.58 -11.67
C GLU A 585 24.07 -16.86 -11.95
N PRO A 586 24.82 -17.21 -13.01
CA PRO A 586 25.97 -16.40 -13.41
C PRO A 586 25.50 -15.01 -13.83
N GLU A 587 26.15 -13.97 -13.30
CA GLU A 587 25.84 -12.57 -13.66
C GLU A 587 26.84 -12.02 -14.70
N ILE A 588 28.02 -12.63 -14.81
CA ILE A 588 29.06 -12.20 -15.75
C ILE A 588 28.61 -12.37 -17.21
N ILE A 589 28.71 -11.29 -17.97
CA ILE A 589 28.46 -11.26 -19.40
C ILE A 589 29.77 -10.96 -20.14
N GLU A 590 30.31 -12.00 -20.79
CA GLU A 590 31.49 -11.88 -21.64
C GLU A 590 31.25 -10.95 -22.84
N LEU A 591 32.30 -10.25 -23.27
CA LEU A 591 32.29 -9.36 -24.44
C LEU A 591 31.84 -10.11 -25.71
N LYS A 592 32.30 -11.35 -25.88
CA LYS A 592 31.91 -12.21 -27.01
C LYS A 592 30.42 -12.54 -26.99
N SER A 593 29.83 -12.77 -25.81
CA SER A 593 28.39 -12.99 -25.67
C SER A 593 27.60 -11.73 -26.02
N MET A 594 28.07 -10.56 -25.56
CA MET A 594 27.40 -9.28 -25.76
C MET A 594 27.57 -8.68 -27.17
N TYR A 595 28.68 -8.94 -27.86
CA TYR A 595 29.03 -8.28 -29.13
C TYR A 595 29.49 -9.22 -30.26
N GLY A 596 29.81 -10.48 -29.98
CA GLY A 596 30.56 -11.37 -30.89
C GLY A 596 29.76 -12.15 -31.94
N SER A 597 28.42 -12.09 -31.94
CA SER A 597 27.55 -12.78 -32.90
C SER A 597 26.82 -11.78 -33.81
N SER A 598 26.44 -12.20 -35.03
CA SER A 598 25.56 -11.34 -35.85
C SER A 598 24.26 -11.09 -35.08
N LYS A 599 23.92 -9.81 -34.89
CA LYS A 599 22.73 -9.35 -34.18
C LYS A 599 21.49 -9.74 -34.98
N LYS A 600 21.02 -10.98 -34.82
CA LYS A 600 19.77 -11.44 -35.38
C LYS A 600 18.64 -11.08 -34.41
N LEU A 601 17.68 -10.33 -34.91
CA LEU A 601 16.39 -10.21 -34.27
C LEU A 601 15.76 -11.61 -34.22
N GLN A 602 15.41 -12.04 -33.01
CA GLN A 602 14.71 -13.30 -32.76
C GLN A 602 13.41 -12.96 -32.06
N THR A 603 12.39 -13.79 -32.28
CA THR A 603 11.14 -13.66 -31.54
C THR A 603 11.35 -14.02 -30.07
N LEU A 604 10.58 -13.43 -29.15
CA LEU A 604 10.64 -13.82 -27.72
C LEU A 604 10.43 -15.34 -27.52
N PHE A 605 9.65 -15.97 -28.41
CA PHE A 605 9.47 -17.42 -28.46
C PHE A 605 10.78 -18.17 -28.72
N GLU A 606 11.51 -17.83 -29.78
CA GLU A 606 12.78 -18.46 -30.15
C GLU A 606 13.83 -18.27 -29.05
N ILE A 607 13.88 -17.06 -28.46
CA ILE A 607 14.85 -16.74 -27.43
C ILE A 607 14.58 -17.56 -26.15
N HIS A 608 13.34 -17.60 -25.70
CA HIS A 608 12.95 -18.42 -24.55
C HIS A 608 13.23 -19.90 -24.80
N HIS A 609 12.88 -20.41 -25.99
CA HIS A 609 13.14 -21.79 -26.37
C HIS A 609 14.64 -22.12 -26.33
N ASN A 610 15.49 -21.28 -26.94
CA ASN A 610 16.93 -21.49 -26.94
C ASN A 610 17.54 -21.44 -25.53
N ARG A 611 17.15 -20.46 -24.70
CA ARG A 611 17.61 -20.38 -23.30
C ARG A 611 17.15 -21.58 -22.48
N TYR A 612 15.92 -22.05 -22.69
CA TYR A 612 15.41 -23.25 -22.05
C TYR A 612 16.23 -24.50 -22.41
N GLU A 613 16.55 -24.72 -23.69
CA GLU A 613 17.33 -25.88 -24.12
C GLU A 613 18.80 -25.83 -23.60
N GLN A 614 19.34 -24.62 -23.40
CA GLN A 614 20.67 -24.44 -22.78
C GLN A 614 20.66 -24.68 -21.26
N THR A 615 19.51 -24.55 -20.59
CA THR A 615 19.40 -24.88 -19.17
C THR A 615 19.35 -26.40 -18.98
N HIS A 616 20.47 -27.01 -18.58
CA HIS A 616 20.61 -28.46 -18.33
C HIS A 616 19.82 -29.01 -17.11
N HIS A 617 18.78 -28.33 -16.65
CA HIS A 617 18.05 -28.68 -15.42
C HIS A 617 16.71 -29.39 -15.71
N ASN A 618 16.23 -30.18 -14.73
CA ASN A 618 14.92 -30.86 -14.72
C ASN A 618 13.76 -29.86 -14.58
N VAL A 619 13.58 -29.05 -15.63
CA VAL A 619 12.61 -27.98 -15.68
C VAL A 619 11.19 -28.52 -15.94
N SER A 620 10.18 -27.84 -15.40
CA SER A 620 8.77 -28.25 -15.53
C SER A 620 8.24 -28.09 -16.95
N LYS A 621 7.99 -29.21 -17.65
CA LYS A 621 7.38 -29.22 -19.00
C LYS A 621 6.05 -28.47 -19.05
N GLU A 622 5.22 -28.61 -18.03
CA GLU A 622 3.91 -27.93 -17.96
C GLU A 622 4.01 -26.40 -17.95
N ILE A 623 4.99 -25.86 -17.21
CA ILE A 623 5.22 -24.41 -17.15
C ILE A 623 5.79 -23.95 -18.50
N LYS A 624 6.75 -24.69 -19.07
CA LYS A 624 7.28 -24.44 -20.42
C LYS A 624 6.14 -24.33 -21.44
N ASP A 625 5.29 -25.34 -21.53
CA ASP A 625 4.22 -25.42 -22.52
C ASP A 625 3.20 -24.28 -22.35
N THR A 626 2.93 -23.86 -21.12
CA THR A 626 1.99 -22.77 -20.87
C THR A 626 2.58 -21.40 -21.16
N VAL A 627 3.86 -21.19 -20.84
CA VAL A 627 4.62 -19.99 -21.26
C VAL A 627 4.68 -19.91 -22.78
N LEU A 628 5.02 -21.02 -23.46
CA LEU A 628 5.06 -21.09 -24.92
C LEU A 628 3.69 -20.82 -25.55
N ARG A 629 2.59 -21.34 -24.98
CA ARG A 629 1.22 -21.02 -25.45
C ARG A 629 0.90 -19.54 -25.33
N ARG A 630 1.26 -18.91 -24.21
CA ARG A 630 1.02 -17.47 -23.99
C ARG A 630 1.89 -16.62 -24.92
N LEU A 631 3.16 -16.99 -25.12
CA LEU A 631 4.03 -16.34 -26.10
C LEU A 631 3.56 -16.53 -27.53
N LYS A 632 2.97 -17.67 -27.86
CA LYS A 632 2.40 -17.91 -29.18
C LYS A 632 1.21 -16.97 -29.47
N TYR A 633 0.34 -16.79 -28.48
CA TYR A 633 -0.87 -15.99 -28.66
C TYR A 633 -0.60 -14.48 -28.62
N TYR A 634 0.36 -14.05 -27.80
CA TYR A 634 0.63 -12.62 -27.58
C TYR A 634 1.98 -12.19 -28.17
N GLY A 635 3.06 -12.94 -28.02
CA GLY A 635 4.43 -12.52 -28.34
C GLY A 635 4.98 -12.88 -29.72
N GLU A 636 4.19 -13.43 -30.66
CA GLU A 636 4.69 -13.98 -31.95
C GLU A 636 5.37 -12.92 -32.84
N THR A 637 4.94 -11.67 -32.79
CA THR A 637 5.48 -10.58 -33.63
C THR A 637 6.61 -9.78 -32.97
N ASN A 638 6.84 -9.98 -31.67
CA ASN A 638 7.76 -9.15 -30.90
C ASN A 638 9.19 -9.70 -31.03
N GLN A 639 10.01 -8.99 -31.80
CA GLN A 639 11.41 -9.33 -32.03
C GLN A 639 12.32 -8.45 -31.17
N ARG A 640 13.22 -9.09 -30.43
CA ARG A 640 14.23 -8.42 -29.62
C ARG A 640 15.61 -9.00 -29.95
N LEU A 641 16.65 -8.23 -29.64
CA LEU A 641 18.01 -8.77 -29.65
C LEU A 641 18.20 -9.63 -28.39
N LEU A 642 18.74 -10.83 -28.55
CA LEU A 642 19.05 -11.76 -27.45
C LEU A 642 19.83 -11.07 -26.30
N GLN A 643 20.67 -10.11 -26.66
CA GLN A 643 21.59 -9.37 -25.79
C GLN A 643 20.91 -8.24 -24.98
N LEU A 644 19.67 -7.86 -25.33
CA LEU A 644 18.92 -6.78 -24.67
C LEU A 644 17.83 -7.31 -23.72
N LEU A 645 17.71 -8.64 -23.55
CA LEU A 645 16.71 -9.25 -22.67
C LEU A 645 17.05 -9.17 -21.19
N ASP A 646 18.35 -9.09 -20.90
CA ASP A 646 18.86 -8.87 -19.56
C ASP A 646 19.29 -7.40 -19.41
N GLU A 647 18.69 -6.48 -20.21
CA GLU A 647 18.53 -5.09 -19.78
C GLU A 647 17.59 -5.10 -18.57
N GLU A 648 18.12 -5.62 -17.46
CA GLU A 648 17.60 -5.37 -16.14
C GLU A 648 17.62 -3.86 -16.05
N GLN A 649 16.43 -3.26 -16.05
CA GLN A 649 16.30 -1.88 -15.64
C GLN A 649 16.83 -1.85 -14.21
N GLN A 650 18.12 -1.60 -14.06
CA GLN A 650 18.64 -0.75 -13.01
C GLN A 650 17.96 0.61 -13.25
N ARG A 651 16.65 0.68 -13.01
CA ARG A 651 16.12 1.88 -12.41
C ARG A 651 16.92 1.98 -11.15
N GLU A 652 17.91 2.88 -11.22
CA GLU A 652 18.45 3.59 -10.09
C GLU A 652 17.46 3.46 -8.96
N LEU A 653 17.90 2.83 -7.85
CA LEU A 653 17.28 2.89 -6.54
C LEU A 653 16.14 3.91 -6.56
N GLU A 654 14.90 3.48 -6.84
CA GLU A 654 13.75 4.31 -6.51
C GLU A 654 14.01 4.63 -5.05
N GLN A 655 14.35 5.91 -4.78
CA GLN A 655 15.06 6.34 -3.60
C GLN A 655 14.66 5.48 -2.40
N GLU A 656 15.51 4.50 -2.04
CA GLU A 656 15.47 3.94 -0.68
C GLU A 656 15.78 5.06 0.35
N LEU A 657 16.09 6.26 -0.14
CA LEU A 657 16.27 7.55 0.54
C LEU A 657 14.98 8.39 0.73
N GLU A 658 13.81 8.01 0.22
CA GLU A 658 12.53 8.73 0.49
C GLU A 658 11.58 7.92 1.36
N GLU A 659 12.12 7.40 2.44
CA GLU A 659 11.67 7.63 3.79
C GLU A 659 12.70 6.84 4.61
N GLU A 660 13.67 7.54 5.21
CA GLU A 660 14.04 7.17 6.57
C GLU A 660 12.71 7.19 7.34
N GLU A 661 11.95 6.10 7.25
CA GLU A 661 10.87 5.79 8.16
C GLU A 661 11.55 5.97 9.50
N ARG A 662 11.16 7.05 10.20
CA ARG A 662 11.65 7.38 11.52
C ARG A 662 11.81 6.04 12.22
N GLN A 663 13.03 5.69 12.62
CA GLN A 663 13.20 4.53 13.47
C GLN A 663 12.30 4.78 14.67
N LEU A 664 11.10 4.20 14.65
CA LEU A 664 10.16 4.27 15.74
C LEU A 664 10.81 3.41 16.79
N GLU A 665 11.59 4.05 17.67
CA GLU A 665 12.21 3.42 18.80
C GLU A 665 11.07 2.73 19.57
N ARG A 666 11.05 1.40 19.45
CA ARG A 666 10.01 0.61 20.09
C ARG A 666 10.26 0.70 21.60
N PRO A 667 9.20 0.79 22.41
CA PRO A 667 9.34 0.74 23.85
C PRO A 667 10.13 -0.51 24.26
N SER A 668 10.87 -0.40 25.36
CA SER A 668 11.56 -1.51 26.02
C SER A 668 10.65 -2.73 26.17
N LEU A 669 11.23 -3.93 26.14
CA LEU A 669 10.48 -5.15 26.37
C LEU A 669 9.96 -5.19 27.81
N VAL A 670 8.64 -5.18 27.99
CA VAL A 670 7.98 -5.21 29.31
C VAL A 670 7.07 -6.41 29.46
N THR A 671 6.95 -6.90 30.70
CA THR A 671 6.05 -7.99 31.04
C THR A 671 4.61 -7.49 31.21
N PRO A 672 3.64 -8.07 30.48
CA PRO A 672 2.23 -7.68 30.61
C PRO A 672 1.68 -8.10 31.98
N CYS A 673 0.76 -7.31 32.53
CA CYS A 673 0.00 -7.71 33.71
C CYS A 673 -1.01 -8.81 33.37
N GLN A 674 -1.25 -9.71 34.32
CA GLN A 674 -2.39 -10.64 34.22
C GLN A 674 -3.69 -9.86 34.48
N SER A 675 -4.55 -9.79 33.47
CA SER A 675 -5.87 -9.14 33.59
C SER A 675 -6.80 -9.95 34.49
N ARG A 676 -7.62 -9.26 35.28
CA ARG A 676 -8.64 -9.86 36.15
C ARG A 676 -9.99 -9.17 35.97
N LEU A 677 -11.08 -9.92 36.09
CA LEU A 677 -12.42 -9.33 36.07
C LEU A 677 -12.89 -9.07 37.51
N HIS A 678 -13.16 -7.81 37.84
CA HIS A 678 -13.66 -7.40 39.14
C HIS A 678 -15.16 -7.75 39.33
N GLU A 679 -15.55 -8.18 40.53
CA GLU A 679 -16.94 -8.50 40.87
C GLU A 679 -17.85 -7.27 40.83
N GLU A 680 -17.33 -6.09 41.18
CA GLU A 680 -18.07 -4.83 41.14
C GLU A 680 -18.51 -4.47 39.71
N ILE A 681 -17.74 -4.85 38.68
CA ILE A 681 -18.14 -4.68 37.28
C ILE A 681 -19.29 -5.62 36.91
N LYS A 682 -19.32 -6.83 37.50
CA LYS A 682 -20.44 -7.74 37.33
C LYS A 682 -21.71 -7.21 37.99
N GLN A 683 -21.58 -6.64 39.18
CA GLN A 683 -22.68 -6.03 39.93
C GLN A 683 -23.29 -4.82 39.21
N LEU A 684 -22.53 -4.09 38.38
CA LEU A 684 -23.09 -3.02 37.53
C LEU A 684 -24.17 -3.53 36.55
N CYS A 685 -24.07 -4.81 36.15
CA CYS A 685 -25.03 -5.48 35.27
C CYS A 685 -26.21 -6.12 36.03
N ASP A 686 -26.25 -6.04 37.37
CA ASP A 686 -27.35 -6.61 38.16
C ASP A 686 -28.51 -5.61 38.27
N MET A 687 -29.61 -5.95 37.60
CA MET A 687 -30.78 -5.06 37.44
C MET A 687 -31.59 -4.85 38.73
N HIS A 688 -31.42 -5.72 39.73
CA HIS A 688 -32.15 -5.68 41.00
C HIS A 688 -31.41 -4.90 42.09
N SER A 689 -30.17 -4.47 41.83
CA SER A 689 -29.33 -3.80 42.81
C SER A 689 -29.58 -2.27 42.84
N PRO A 690 -29.54 -1.63 44.03
CA PRO A 690 -29.56 -0.17 44.13
C PRO A 690 -28.35 0.46 43.41
N MET A 691 -28.40 1.78 43.15
CA MET A 691 -27.31 2.46 42.45
C MET A 691 -25.99 2.27 43.20
N MET A 692 -25.01 1.66 42.57
CA MET A 692 -23.69 1.54 43.17
C MET A 692 -23.05 2.93 43.27
N ASN A 693 -22.57 3.29 44.46
CA ASN A 693 -21.77 4.50 44.62
C ASN A 693 -20.33 4.21 44.21
N LEU A 694 -19.98 4.58 42.96
CA LEU A 694 -18.65 4.32 42.40
C LEU A 694 -17.50 4.90 43.26
N LYS A 695 -17.73 6.02 43.98
CA LYS A 695 -16.75 6.65 44.88
C LYS A 695 -16.37 5.73 46.06
N GLN A 696 -17.25 4.82 46.48
CA GLN A 696 -17.01 3.89 47.59
C GLN A 696 -16.17 2.67 47.18
N HIS A 697 -15.92 2.47 45.88
CA HIS A 697 -15.13 1.35 45.35
C HIS A 697 -13.85 1.83 44.62
N PRO A 698 -12.94 2.57 45.29
CA PRO A 698 -11.74 3.13 44.66
C PRO A 698 -10.71 2.07 44.21
N LYS A 699 -10.88 0.82 44.63
CA LYS A 699 -10.04 -0.30 44.16
C LYS A 699 -10.38 -0.75 42.74
N VAL A 700 -11.53 -0.35 42.21
CA VAL A 700 -12.03 -0.75 40.88
C VAL A 700 -12.31 0.46 40.01
N PHE A 701 -13.02 1.46 40.54
CA PHE A 701 -13.37 2.66 39.79
C PHE A 701 -12.52 3.84 40.24
N ARG A 702 -11.86 4.49 39.27
CA ARG A 702 -11.09 5.71 39.49
C ARG A 702 -11.58 6.80 38.54
N HIS A 703 -11.39 8.05 38.92
CA HIS A 703 -11.67 9.18 38.05
C HIS A 703 -10.80 9.11 36.77
N LEU A 704 -11.30 9.63 35.65
CA LEU A 704 -10.63 9.56 34.34
C LEU A 704 -9.15 10.00 34.36
N SER A 705 -8.82 11.02 35.14
CA SER A 705 -7.44 11.51 35.27
C SER A 705 -6.45 10.44 35.76
N TYR A 706 -6.93 9.41 36.47
CA TYR A 706 -6.10 8.28 36.89
C TYR A 706 -5.50 7.51 35.72
N ALA A 707 -6.08 7.60 34.51
CA ALA A 707 -5.53 6.98 33.30
C ALA A 707 -4.13 7.48 32.96
N PHE A 708 -3.78 8.70 33.41
CA PHE A 708 -2.47 9.29 33.16
C PHE A 708 -1.45 8.94 34.25
N THR A 709 -1.84 8.33 35.38
CA THR A 709 -0.92 8.01 36.48
C THR A 709 0.24 7.15 35.99
N GLY A 710 1.48 7.56 36.28
CA GLY A 710 2.69 6.88 35.81
C GLY A 710 3.16 7.27 34.40
N THR A 711 2.54 8.28 33.79
CA THR A 711 2.99 8.90 32.52
C THR A 711 3.55 10.30 32.75
N THR A 712 4.20 10.89 31.75
CA THR A 712 4.59 12.31 31.78
C THR A 712 3.38 13.26 31.78
N PHE A 713 2.20 12.77 31.36
CA PHE A 713 0.99 13.55 31.26
C PHE A 713 0.34 13.90 32.61
N VAL A 714 0.73 13.25 33.71
CA VAL A 714 0.12 13.46 35.05
C VAL A 714 0.10 14.92 35.43
N ASN A 715 1.19 15.64 35.20
CA ASN A 715 1.35 17.03 35.63
C ASN A 715 0.53 18.00 34.77
N ASP A 716 0.36 17.69 33.49
CA ASP A 716 -0.27 18.59 32.52
C ASP A 716 -1.77 18.30 32.31
N CYS A 717 -2.26 17.13 32.73
CA CYS A 717 -3.63 16.69 32.46
C CYS A 717 -4.74 17.47 33.19
N GLN A 718 -4.41 18.38 34.12
CA GLN A 718 -5.34 19.15 34.96
C GLN A 718 -6.47 18.26 35.52
N ALA A 719 -6.13 17.40 36.48
CA ALA A 719 -7.02 16.34 36.96
C ALA A 719 -8.44 16.79 37.35
N ASN A 720 -8.60 18.00 37.89
CA ASN A 720 -9.89 18.54 38.35
C ASN A 720 -10.76 19.15 37.23
N SER A 721 -10.21 19.31 36.03
CA SER A 721 -10.92 19.93 34.89
C SER A 721 -11.80 18.94 34.12
N TRP A 722 -11.56 17.63 34.26
CA TRP A 722 -12.39 16.59 33.64
C TRP A 722 -13.75 16.47 34.36
N GLN A 723 -14.76 15.95 33.67
CA GLN A 723 -16.07 15.73 34.29
C GLN A 723 -16.01 14.76 35.48
N GLU A 724 -16.62 15.13 36.61
CA GLU A 724 -16.62 14.30 37.82
C GLU A 724 -17.25 12.91 37.66
N ASN A 725 -18.12 12.77 36.66
CA ASN A 725 -18.82 11.52 36.37
C ASN A 725 -18.11 10.65 35.32
N PHE A 726 -16.87 10.99 34.95
CA PHE A 726 -16.02 10.18 34.09
C PHE A 726 -15.11 9.27 34.91
N TRP A 727 -15.26 7.98 34.71
CA TRP A 727 -14.58 6.92 35.43
C TRP A 727 -13.80 6.02 34.48
N ILE A 728 -12.78 5.37 35.02
CA ILE A 728 -12.04 4.28 34.37
C ILE A 728 -11.99 3.09 35.33
N SER A 729 -11.98 1.87 34.80
CA SER A 729 -11.63 0.69 35.59
C SER A 729 -10.12 0.69 35.90
N THR A 730 -9.73 0.09 37.02
CA THR A 730 -8.30 -0.08 37.33
C THR A 730 -7.58 -0.98 36.31
N GLU A 731 -8.29 -1.94 35.72
CA GLU A 731 -7.74 -2.81 34.68
C GLU A 731 -7.51 -2.08 33.35
N PHE A 732 -8.23 -0.97 33.09
CA PHE A 732 -7.94 -0.10 31.95
C PHE A 732 -6.56 0.57 32.04
N GLN A 733 -6.04 0.82 33.24
CA GLN A 733 -4.72 1.44 33.44
C GLN A 733 -3.60 0.40 33.62
N ARG A 734 -3.91 -0.77 34.20
CA ARG A 734 -2.93 -1.75 34.66
C ARG A 734 -2.50 -2.74 33.55
N VAL A 735 -1.77 -2.23 32.56
CA VAL A 735 -1.36 -3.00 31.37
C VAL A 735 -0.05 -3.77 31.56
N ILE A 736 0.93 -3.18 32.25
CA ILE A 736 2.29 -3.72 32.42
C ILE A 736 2.69 -3.75 33.90
N THR A 737 3.61 -4.64 34.26
CA THR A 737 4.18 -4.68 35.61
C THR A 737 5.18 -3.53 35.78
N THR A 738 4.81 -2.50 36.55
CA THR A 738 5.62 -1.28 36.70
C THR A 738 6.91 -1.55 37.48
N LYS A 739 8.04 -1.64 36.77
CA LYS A 739 9.39 -1.54 37.33
C LYS A 739 10.10 -0.29 36.78
N GLY A 740 9.67 0.89 37.21
CA GLY A 740 10.37 2.16 36.92
C GLY A 740 10.20 2.74 35.50
N GLU A 741 9.41 2.12 34.61
CA GLU A 741 9.18 2.61 33.26
C GLU A 741 7.99 3.59 33.16
N LEU A 742 8.09 4.59 32.27
CA LEU A 742 7.02 5.53 31.96
C LEU A 742 5.93 4.87 31.12
N LEU A 743 4.67 5.03 31.51
CA LEU A 743 3.51 4.38 30.86
C LEU A 743 3.04 5.06 29.57
N ASN A 744 3.75 6.08 29.07
CA ASN A 744 3.33 6.91 27.92
C ASN A 744 2.93 6.08 26.70
N SER A 745 3.80 5.15 26.31
CA SER A 745 3.62 4.29 25.13
C SER A 745 2.66 3.12 25.37
N PHE A 746 2.22 2.93 26.62
CA PHE A 746 1.36 1.83 27.05
C PHE A 746 -0.05 2.28 27.45
N LEU A 747 -0.39 3.55 27.22
CA LEU A 747 -1.74 4.08 27.42
C LEU A 747 -2.75 3.36 26.52
N LEU A 748 -3.77 2.73 27.11
CA LEU A 748 -4.81 2.07 26.35
C LEU A 748 -5.67 3.06 25.55
N SER A 749 -6.11 2.59 24.39
CA SER A 749 -7.11 3.28 23.59
C SER A 749 -8.49 3.11 24.24
N PRO A 750 -9.21 4.21 24.54
CA PRO A 750 -10.50 4.21 25.19
C PRO A 750 -11.60 3.87 24.19
N ARG A 751 -11.84 2.57 24.03
CA ARG A 751 -12.78 2.03 23.03
C ARG A 751 -14.11 1.63 23.62
N TRP A 752 -14.10 1.03 24.80
CA TRP A 752 -15.30 0.47 25.40
C TRP A 752 -15.76 1.36 26.53
N ILE A 753 -17.01 1.81 26.43
CA ILE A 753 -17.63 2.72 27.38
C ILE A 753 -18.91 2.10 27.90
N ILE A 754 -19.03 2.00 29.21
CA ILE A 754 -20.32 1.82 29.87
C ILE A 754 -20.93 3.20 30.13
N ILE A 755 -22.18 3.39 29.74
CA ILE A 755 -23.05 4.44 30.26
C ILE A 755 -23.90 3.80 31.35
N TYR A 756 -23.68 4.22 32.59
CA TYR A 756 -24.40 3.72 33.76
C TYR A 756 -25.44 4.75 34.21
N ARG A 757 -26.71 4.34 34.18
CA ARG A 757 -27.91 5.10 34.54
C ARG A 757 -28.01 6.47 33.88
N ASN A 758 -27.46 6.63 32.67
CA ASN A 758 -27.36 7.91 31.96
C ASN A 758 -26.68 9.04 32.78
N ARG A 759 -25.92 8.66 33.82
CA ARG A 759 -25.28 9.59 34.76
C ARG A 759 -23.78 9.45 34.83
N HIS A 760 -23.26 8.24 34.62
CA HIS A 760 -21.84 7.96 34.73
C HIS A 760 -21.31 7.34 33.44
N LEU A 761 -20.11 7.75 33.05
CA LEU A 761 -19.37 7.20 31.93
C LEU A 761 -18.18 6.42 32.48
N ILE A 762 -18.04 5.14 32.13
CA ILE A 762 -16.98 4.27 32.65
C ILE A 762 -16.22 3.63 31.48
N PHE A 763 -14.91 3.88 31.40
CA PHE A 763 -14.04 3.18 30.45
C PHE A 763 -13.61 1.82 30.98
N LEU A 764 -13.65 0.82 30.10
CA LEU A 764 -13.29 -0.55 30.39
C LEU A 764 -12.10 -1.05 29.57
N SER A 765 -11.38 -2.02 30.12
CA SER A 765 -10.49 -2.89 29.35
C SER A 765 -11.29 -3.76 28.37
N ALA A 766 -10.62 -4.29 27.33
CA ALA A 766 -11.27 -5.18 26.36
C ALA A 766 -11.82 -6.46 26.99
N LEU A 767 -11.14 -7.00 28.01
CA LEU A 767 -11.56 -8.20 28.74
C LEU A 767 -12.87 -7.95 29.51
N GLU A 768 -12.94 -6.85 30.26
CA GLU A 768 -14.14 -6.45 31.00
C GLU A 768 -15.31 -6.19 30.04
N ALA A 769 -15.06 -5.49 28.94
CA ALA A 769 -16.07 -5.19 27.93
C ALA A 769 -16.64 -6.46 27.29
N ASN A 770 -15.81 -7.47 27.00
CA ASN A 770 -16.26 -8.73 26.41
C ASN A 770 -17.18 -9.51 27.37
N TRP A 771 -16.87 -9.52 28.67
CA TRP A 771 -17.74 -10.15 29.66
C TRP A 771 -19.08 -9.40 29.79
N VAL A 772 -19.04 -8.06 29.89
CA VAL A 772 -20.24 -7.21 29.98
C VAL A 772 -21.12 -7.38 28.74
N LEU A 773 -20.53 -7.41 27.56
CA LEU A 773 -21.22 -7.69 26.29
C LEU A 773 -22.02 -9.00 26.35
N GLY A 774 -21.39 -10.09 26.81
CA GLY A 774 -22.05 -11.38 26.96
C GLY A 774 -23.22 -11.32 27.95
N ARG A 775 -23.02 -10.67 29.10
CA ARG A 775 -24.06 -10.56 30.14
C ARG A 775 -25.25 -9.73 29.69
N LEU A 776 -25.02 -8.56 29.07
CA LEU A 776 -26.09 -7.69 28.59
C LEU A 776 -26.90 -8.33 27.45
N ARG A 777 -26.25 -9.10 26.57
CA ARG A 777 -26.94 -9.88 25.53
C ARG A 777 -27.86 -10.92 26.15
N LEU A 778 -27.39 -11.68 27.14
CA LEU A 778 -28.22 -12.66 27.84
C LEU A 778 -29.47 -12.02 28.47
N LEU A 779 -29.30 -10.90 29.18
CA LEU A 779 -30.41 -10.16 29.79
C LEU A 779 -31.41 -9.63 28.76
N TYR A 780 -30.92 -9.18 27.60
CA TYR A 780 -31.76 -8.75 26.49
C TYR A 780 -32.60 -9.90 25.92
N TYR A 781 -31.98 -11.06 25.65
CA TYR A 781 -32.69 -12.22 25.10
C TYR A 781 -33.73 -12.82 26.06
N GLN A 782 -33.51 -12.71 27.38
CA GLN A 782 -34.43 -13.22 28.39
C GLN A 782 -35.70 -12.37 28.58
N GLN A 783 -35.90 -11.30 27.81
CA GLN A 783 -37.05 -10.37 27.89
C GLN A 783 -37.34 -9.82 29.31
N GLN A 784 -36.36 -9.88 30.23
CA GLN A 784 -36.48 -9.30 31.58
C GLN A 784 -36.38 -7.76 31.59
N SER A 785 -36.42 -7.12 30.42
CA SER A 785 -36.09 -5.72 30.21
C SER A 785 -37.32 -4.88 29.83
N ASN A 786 -38.35 -4.88 30.69
CA ASN A 786 -39.39 -3.85 30.65
C ASN A 786 -38.92 -2.49 31.21
N ASN A 787 -37.76 -2.44 31.86
CA ASN A 787 -37.10 -1.19 32.26
C ASN A 787 -35.93 -0.89 31.30
N LEU A 788 -36.12 0.08 30.42
CA LEU A 788 -35.10 0.59 29.49
C LEU A 788 -33.88 1.15 30.25
N SER A 789 -32.84 0.30 30.27
CA SER A 789 -31.39 0.48 30.47
C SER A 789 -30.85 1.32 31.64
N ILE A 790 -30.73 0.67 32.80
CA ILE A 790 -29.80 1.05 33.89
C ILE A 790 -28.33 1.07 33.40
N ILE A 791 -28.00 0.32 32.35
CA ILE A 791 -26.64 0.20 31.83
C ILE A 791 -26.65 -0.07 30.32
N THR A 792 -25.78 0.61 29.58
CA THR A 792 -25.53 0.35 28.15
C THR A 792 -24.04 0.33 27.86
N LEU A 793 -23.63 -0.55 26.95
CA LEU A 793 -22.26 -0.65 26.44
C LEU A 793 -22.19 0.00 25.06
N HIS A 794 -21.24 0.92 24.90
CA HIS A 794 -21.00 1.72 23.70
C HIS A 794 -19.57 1.52 23.20
N LEU A 795 -19.41 1.63 21.89
CA LEU A 795 -18.12 1.65 21.22
C LEU A 795 -17.74 3.10 20.88
N LEU A 796 -16.57 3.54 21.31
CA LEU A 796 -16.00 4.86 20.98
C LEU A 796 -14.80 4.70 20.06
N LEU A 797 -14.81 5.47 18.98
CA LEU A 797 -13.71 5.54 18.02
C LEU A 797 -13.22 6.98 17.86
N PRO A 798 -11.90 7.22 17.72
CA PRO A 798 -11.39 8.55 17.37
C PRO A 798 -11.71 8.87 15.91
N ARG A 799 -12.05 10.14 15.63
CA ARG A 799 -12.28 10.61 14.25
C ARG A 799 -10.94 11.05 13.63
N ILE A 800 -10.32 10.16 12.86
CA ILE A 800 -9.03 10.37 12.17
C ILE A 800 -9.25 10.84 10.72
N LYS A 801 -10.44 10.59 10.14
CA LYS A 801 -10.87 11.11 8.84
C LYS A 801 -12.18 11.89 8.99
N ARG A 802 -12.42 12.91 8.16
CA ARG A 802 -13.61 13.79 8.24
C ARG A 802 -14.94 13.00 8.26
N VAL A 803 -15.07 11.95 7.45
CA VAL A 803 -16.32 11.17 7.30
C VAL A 803 -16.38 9.95 8.24
N GLN A 804 -15.43 9.80 9.16
CA GLN A 804 -15.38 8.65 10.06
C GLN A 804 -16.39 8.80 11.21
N SER A 805 -17.24 7.79 11.41
CA SER A 805 -18.11 7.74 12.58
C SER A 805 -17.34 7.40 13.85
N ILE A 806 -17.74 8.01 14.96
CA ILE A 806 -17.18 7.76 16.30
C ILE A 806 -17.93 6.64 17.06
N PHE A 807 -19.01 6.10 16.47
CA PHE A 807 -19.88 5.00 16.94
C PHE A 807 -20.58 5.16 18.29
N VAL A 808 -20.18 6.10 19.14
CA VAL A 808 -20.67 6.19 20.51
C VAL A 808 -22.18 6.43 20.62
N ASN A 809 -22.75 7.16 19.65
CA ASN A 809 -24.19 7.47 19.58
C ASN A 809 -24.94 6.59 18.55
N THR A 810 -24.32 5.52 18.04
CA THR A 810 -24.96 4.63 17.06
C THR A 810 -25.81 3.58 17.78
N SER A 811 -27.13 3.75 17.74
CA SER A 811 -28.08 2.90 18.48
C SER A 811 -28.03 1.42 18.11
N SER A 812 -27.69 1.09 16.86
CA SER A 812 -27.53 -0.31 16.40
C SER A 812 -26.26 -0.98 16.92
N LEU A 813 -25.28 -0.20 17.36
CA LEU A 813 -24.01 -0.68 17.94
C LEU A 813 -24.00 -0.60 19.47
N THR A 814 -25.05 -0.04 20.07
CA THR A 814 -25.24 0.00 21.51
C THR A 814 -25.75 -1.35 21.99
N ILE A 815 -25.25 -1.84 23.12
CA ILE A 815 -25.68 -3.11 23.72
C ILE A 815 -26.28 -2.85 25.11
N PRO A 816 -27.53 -3.29 25.39
CA PRO A 816 -28.47 -3.88 24.43
C PRO A 816 -28.92 -2.88 23.35
N PRO A 817 -29.30 -3.35 22.15
CA PRO A 817 -29.78 -2.47 21.09
C PRO A 817 -31.10 -1.82 21.51
N LEU A 818 -31.18 -0.50 21.34
CA LEU A 818 -32.37 0.28 21.67
C LEU A 818 -33.47 0.01 20.63
N ILE A 819 -34.51 -0.74 21.02
CA ILE A 819 -35.67 -1.02 20.17
C ILE A 819 -36.63 0.19 20.21
N ARG A 820 -36.89 0.81 19.06
CA ARG A 820 -37.81 1.96 18.90
C ARG A 820 -39.31 1.58 18.97
N HIS A 821 -39.70 0.55 19.73
CA HIS A 821 -41.07 0.02 19.63
C HIS A 821 -42.13 0.68 20.50
N LEU A 822 -41.80 1.70 21.30
CA LEU A 822 -42.79 2.49 22.04
C LEU A 822 -42.36 3.96 22.01
N ASN A 823 -43.31 4.86 21.74
CA ASN A 823 -43.11 6.30 21.50
C ASN A 823 -42.48 7.10 22.67
N ASP A 824 -42.05 6.44 23.75
CA ASP A 824 -41.54 7.08 24.98
C ASP A 824 -40.08 6.71 25.35
N ALA A 825 -39.40 5.84 24.58
CA ALA A 825 -38.01 5.47 24.88
C ALA A 825 -37.01 6.50 24.31
N VAL A 826 -36.75 7.59 25.03
CA VAL A 826 -35.72 8.57 24.67
C VAL A 826 -34.33 7.91 24.76
N SER A 827 -33.68 7.68 23.62
CA SER A 827 -32.29 7.24 23.58
C SER A 827 -31.39 8.31 24.21
N PHE A 828 -30.61 7.93 25.23
CA PHE A 828 -29.64 8.83 25.83
C PHE A 828 -28.48 9.09 24.86
N PHE A 829 -28.43 10.31 24.33
CA PHE A 829 -27.30 10.80 23.56
C PHE A 829 -26.32 11.51 24.49
N LEU A 830 -25.03 11.28 24.28
CA LEU A 830 -24.00 11.97 25.05
C LEU A 830 -24.07 13.49 24.80
N PRO A 831 -24.14 14.32 25.85
CA PRO A 831 -24.08 15.77 25.71
C PRO A 831 -22.80 16.22 24.99
N LEU A 832 -22.88 17.32 24.23
CA LEU A 832 -21.73 17.86 23.49
C LEU A 832 -20.52 18.13 24.39
N GLU A 833 -20.77 18.57 25.64
CA GLU A 833 -19.74 18.79 26.65
C GLU A 833 -18.96 17.53 27.04
N TRP A 834 -19.63 16.39 27.02
CA TRP A 834 -19.00 15.09 27.29
C TRP A 834 -18.22 14.66 26.05
N LEU A 835 -18.80 14.80 24.86
CA LEU A 835 -18.16 14.44 23.59
C LEU A 835 -16.83 15.17 23.38
N VAL A 836 -16.74 16.48 23.64
CA VAL A 836 -15.48 17.22 23.43
C VAL A 836 -14.37 16.78 24.39
N GLN A 837 -14.70 16.45 25.64
CA GLN A 837 -13.74 15.83 26.55
C GLN A 837 -13.35 14.42 26.09
N LEU A 838 -14.28 13.65 25.51
CA LEU A 838 -13.95 12.36 24.89
C LEU A 838 -13.05 12.54 23.66
N PHE A 839 -13.19 13.61 22.87
CA PHE A 839 -12.30 13.91 21.73
C PHE A 839 -10.87 14.21 22.19
N ILE A 840 -10.73 15.05 23.22
CA ILE A 840 -9.45 15.30 23.89
C ILE A 840 -8.94 13.99 24.48
N PHE A 841 -9.81 13.16 25.10
CA PHE A 841 -9.40 11.92 25.72
C PHE A 841 -9.00 10.85 24.71
N ASN A 842 -9.66 10.75 23.56
CA ASN A 842 -9.47 9.67 22.58
C ASN A 842 -8.41 9.98 21.51
N GLY A 843 -8.08 11.25 21.26
CA GLY A 843 -7.12 11.68 20.23
C GLY A 843 -7.77 11.97 18.86
N THR A 844 -9.01 12.44 18.86
CA THR A 844 -9.73 12.85 17.64
C THR A 844 -9.10 14.07 17.00
N ILE A 845 -8.98 14.09 15.66
CA ILE A 845 -8.37 15.19 14.89
C ILE A 845 -9.32 15.88 13.89
N TYR A 846 -10.49 15.30 13.61
CA TYR A 846 -11.55 15.92 12.80
C TYR A 846 -12.87 16.06 13.56
N PHE A 847 -13.62 17.11 13.24
CA PHE A 847 -14.98 17.33 13.70
C PHE A 847 -15.98 17.14 12.54
N GLU A 848 -17.19 16.75 12.87
CA GLU A 848 -18.30 16.57 11.93
C GLU A 848 -19.10 17.86 11.79
N THR A 849 -19.26 18.60 12.89
CA THR A 849 -19.98 19.88 12.92
C THR A 849 -19.10 21.01 13.42
N VAL A 850 -19.46 22.24 13.04
CA VAL A 850 -18.82 23.45 13.56
C VAL A 850 -19.04 23.59 15.08
N ASP A 851 -20.18 23.12 15.59
CA ASP A 851 -20.48 23.12 17.04
C ASP A 851 -19.51 22.26 17.85
N GLU A 852 -19.12 21.08 17.33
CA GLU A 852 -18.08 20.25 17.94
C GLU A 852 -16.75 21.00 18.01
N GLN A 853 -16.36 21.70 16.94
CA GLN A 853 -15.13 22.48 16.87
C GLN A 853 -15.15 23.67 17.84
N ILE A 854 -16.25 24.42 17.91
CA ILE A 854 -16.42 25.55 18.84
C ILE A 854 -16.38 25.06 20.28
N ALA A 855 -17.13 24.01 20.61
CA ALA A 855 -17.17 23.45 21.96
C ALA A 855 -15.80 22.89 22.38
N TYR A 856 -15.04 22.31 21.44
CA TYR A 856 -13.67 21.84 21.69
C TYR A 856 -12.73 23.01 22.03
N CYS A 857 -12.80 24.11 21.27
CA CYS A 857 -12.00 25.31 21.54
C CYS A 857 -12.37 25.95 22.89
N GLN A 858 -13.67 26.10 23.18
CA GLN A 858 -14.15 26.65 24.45
C GLN A 858 -13.73 25.80 25.65
N CYS A 859 -13.81 24.47 25.53
CA CYS A 859 -13.38 23.54 26.58
C CYS A 859 -11.92 23.80 27.01
N LEU A 860 -11.04 24.06 26.03
CA LEU A 860 -9.60 24.32 26.20
C LEU A 860 -9.23 25.79 26.44
N SER A 861 -10.20 26.69 26.56
CA SER A 861 -9.98 28.15 26.64
C SER A 861 -9.21 28.73 25.45
N LEU A 862 -9.54 28.27 24.23
CA LEU A 862 -8.93 28.73 22.98
C LEU A 862 -9.91 29.60 22.16
N CYS A 863 -9.40 30.70 21.60
CA CYS A 863 -10.04 31.58 20.63
C CYS A 863 -9.21 31.69 19.32
N PRO A 864 -9.21 30.63 18.49
CA PRO A 864 -8.49 30.60 17.21
C PRO A 864 -9.21 31.40 16.10
N LYS A 865 -8.45 31.86 15.10
CA LYS A 865 -8.92 32.59 13.91
C LYS A 865 -9.82 31.73 13.01
N SER A 866 -10.73 32.27 12.19
CA SER A 866 -11.13 33.67 12.11
C SER A 866 -11.88 34.12 13.36
N ARG A 867 -11.53 35.31 13.84
CA ARG A 867 -12.11 35.95 15.03
C ARG A 867 -13.20 36.93 14.62
N THR A 868 -14.20 37.07 15.47
CA THR A 868 -15.18 38.16 15.41
C THR A 868 -14.51 39.50 15.70
N VAL A 869 -15.19 40.62 15.42
CA VAL A 869 -14.66 41.97 15.69
C VAL A 869 -14.33 42.15 17.18
N GLU A 870 -15.20 41.67 18.06
CA GLU A 870 -15.03 41.68 19.52
C GLU A 870 -13.79 40.89 19.96
N GLU A 871 -13.60 39.69 19.40
CA GLU A 871 -12.45 38.83 19.69
C GLU A 871 -11.14 39.41 19.14
N GLU A 872 -11.16 40.08 17.99
CA GLU A 872 -9.97 40.70 17.41
C GLU A 872 -9.53 41.95 18.20
N GLU A 873 -10.49 42.69 18.76
CA GLU A 873 -10.20 43.78 19.71
C GLU A 873 -9.63 43.25 21.02
N ALA A 874 -10.18 42.16 21.57
CA ALA A 874 -9.62 41.49 22.74
C ALA A 874 -8.20 40.96 22.49
N PHE A 875 -7.91 40.46 21.29
CA PHE A 875 -6.54 40.08 20.90
C PHE A 875 -5.59 41.28 20.89
N LYS A 876 -6.01 42.43 20.33
CA LYS A 876 -5.22 43.67 20.35
C LYS A 876 -4.98 44.19 21.77
N ASN A 877 -5.93 43.99 22.67
CA ASN A 877 -5.82 44.33 24.10
C ASN A 877 -4.96 43.32 24.90
N GLY A 878 -4.39 42.30 24.25
CA GLY A 878 -3.55 41.29 24.89
C GLY A 878 -4.32 40.27 25.74
N TRP A 879 -5.65 40.20 25.61
CA TRP A 879 -6.48 39.25 26.36
C TRP A 879 -6.42 37.84 25.79
N ILE A 880 -6.09 37.72 24.50
CA ILE A 880 -5.93 36.47 23.76
C ILE A 880 -4.45 36.36 23.36
N ALA A 881 -3.80 35.25 23.69
CA ALA A 881 -2.41 34.99 23.31
C ALA A 881 -2.28 34.69 21.81
N VAL A 882 -1.03 34.66 21.31
CA VAL A 882 -0.71 34.41 19.89
C VAL A 882 -1.20 33.04 19.42
N ASP A 883 -1.11 32.03 20.30
CA ASP A 883 -1.61 30.68 20.08
C ASP A 883 -3.14 30.56 20.27
N GLY A 884 -3.81 31.67 20.61
CA GLY A 884 -5.25 31.76 20.83
C GLY A 884 -5.69 31.45 22.25
N PHE A 885 -4.79 31.15 23.19
CA PHE A 885 -5.16 30.84 24.56
C PHE A 885 -5.61 32.08 25.34
N VAL A 886 -6.68 31.92 26.14
CA VAL A 886 -7.22 32.96 27.03
C VAL A 886 -6.98 32.56 28.48
N SER A 887 -6.09 33.27 29.18
CA SER A 887 -5.65 32.89 30.53
C SER A 887 -6.58 33.35 31.65
N ASN A 888 -7.23 34.51 31.49
CA ASN A 888 -8.08 35.10 32.53
C ASN A 888 -9.55 34.67 32.34
N ILE A 889 -10.16 34.15 33.40
CA ILE A 889 -11.56 33.70 33.43
C ILE A 889 -12.52 34.87 33.12
N GLU A 890 -12.22 36.09 33.56
CA GLU A 890 -13.05 37.27 33.26
C GLU A 890 -13.07 37.59 31.76
N HIS A 891 -11.91 37.43 31.10
CA HIS A 891 -11.82 37.62 29.65
C HIS A 891 -12.59 36.50 28.91
N CYS A 892 -12.55 35.26 29.39
CA CYS A 892 -13.37 34.18 28.85
C CYS A 892 -14.87 34.50 28.94
N HIS A 893 -15.33 35.09 30.06
CA HIS A 893 -16.72 35.52 30.22
C HIS A 893 -17.09 36.64 29.24
N TYR A 894 -16.22 37.64 29.06
CA TYR A 894 -16.42 38.71 28.08
C TYR A 894 -16.56 38.16 26.65
N LEU A 895 -15.70 37.19 26.29
CA LEU A 895 -15.71 36.52 24.99
C LEU A 895 -16.82 35.46 24.83
N LYS A 896 -17.80 35.44 25.74
CA LYS A 896 -18.96 34.51 25.71
C LYS A 896 -18.54 33.03 25.70
N MET A 897 -17.39 32.70 26.30
CA MET A 897 -16.89 31.32 26.43
C MET A 897 -17.54 30.64 27.64
N HIS A 898 -18.80 30.22 27.51
CA HIS A 898 -19.59 29.71 28.63
C HIS A 898 -19.20 28.31 29.14
N LYS A 899 -18.34 27.58 28.41
CA LYS A 899 -18.05 26.15 28.67
C LYS A 899 -16.56 25.85 28.90
N VAL A 900 -15.84 26.79 29.49
CA VAL A 900 -14.43 26.62 29.87
C VAL A 900 -14.28 25.58 30.98
N ARG A 901 -13.38 24.61 30.79
CA ARG A 901 -13.06 23.58 31.79
C ARG A 901 -11.59 23.55 32.16
N PHE A 902 -10.73 23.82 31.20
CA PHE A 902 -9.30 23.83 31.41
C PHE A 902 -8.75 25.25 31.49
N HIS A 903 -8.02 25.53 32.58
CA HIS A 903 -7.57 26.88 32.94
C HIS A 903 -6.09 27.13 32.67
N ARG A 904 -5.32 26.09 32.35
CA ARG A 904 -3.96 26.23 31.81
C ARG A 904 -3.91 25.77 30.36
N ASN A 905 -2.96 26.32 29.61
CA ASN A 905 -2.75 26.00 28.22
C ASN A 905 -2.39 24.51 28.04
N LEU A 906 -3.25 23.76 27.37
CA LEU A 906 -3.12 22.31 27.12
C LEU A 906 -2.64 21.98 25.70
N LEU A 907 -2.24 22.97 24.89
CA LEU A 907 -1.83 22.71 23.51
C LEU A 907 -0.69 21.69 23.43
N ILE A 908 0.29 21.78 24.32
CA ILE A 908 1.41 20.82 24.41
C ILE A 908 0.90 19.41 24.78
N PHE A 909 0.04 19.32 25.80
CA PHE A 909 -0.56 18.05 26.21
C PHE A 909 -1.36 17.41 25.08
N VAL A 910 -2.21 18.17 24.39
CA VAL A 910 -3.04 17.69 23.28
C VAL A 910 -2.15 17.22 22.13
N LYS A 911 -1.11 17.98 21.78
CA LYS A 911 -0.15 17.63 20.73
C LYS A 911 0.56 16.31 21.03
N GLN A 912 1.21 16.20 22.19
CA GLN A 912 1.92 14.99 22.61
C GLN A 912 0.98 13.77 22.72
N LYS A 913 -0.26 13.99 23.14
CA LYS A 913 -1.25 12.92 23.27
C LYS A 913 -1.74 12.42 21.91
N ILE A 914 -1.97 13.30 20.94
CA ILE A 914 -2.31 12.90 19.56
C ILE A 914 -1.17 12.10 18.95
N GLU A 915 0.07 12.57 19.12
CA GLU A 915 1.27 11.89 18.64
C GLU A 915 1.40 10.48 19.24
N ASN A 916 1.27 10.35 20.57
CA ASN A 916 1.35 9.06 21.26
C ASN A 916 0.21 8.09 20.89
N ARG A 917 -0.96 8.57 20.46
CA ARG A 917 -2.12 7.70 20.18
C ARG A 917 -2.28 7.31 18.74
N ASN A 918 -2.02 8.25 17.83
CA ASN A 918 -2.20 8.03 16.42
C ASN A 918 -0.89 7.62 15.73
N ASN A 919 0.24 7.60 16.45
CA ASN A 919 1.58 7.41 15.90
C ASN A 919 1.86 8.33 14.69
N LEU A 920 1.22 9.50 14.71
CA LEU A 920 1.20 10.48 13.63
C LEU A 920 1.06 11.86 14.26
N HIS A 921 1.76 12.85 13.71
CA HIS A 921 1.44 14.24 14.01
C HIS A 921 0.06 14.57 13.44
N ALA A 922 -0.69 15.43 14.14
CA ALA A 922 -1.92 15.99 13.58
C ALA A 922 -1.55 16.77 12.30
N PRO A 923 -2.05 16.38 11.11
CA PRO A 923 -1.79 17.14 9.89
C PRO A 923 -2.29 18.56 10.06
N ILE A 924 -1.55 19.56 9.55
CA ILE A 924 -1.99 20.96 9.56
C ILE A 924 -3.36 21.11 8.88
N THR A 925 -3.66 20.25 7.90
CA THR A 925 -4.94 20.19 7.19
C THR A 925 -6.11 19.62 8.01
N SER A 926 -5.86 19.07 9.19
CA SER A 926 -6.92 18.58 10.09
C SER A 926 -7.46 19.71 10.97
N HIS A 927 -8.72 19.62 11.41
CA HIS A 927 -9.33 20.66 12.26
C HIS A 927 -8.52 20.90 13.53
N VAL A 928 -8.17 19.84 14.26
CA VAL A 928 -7.40 19.96 15.49
C VAL A 928 -5.95 20.36 15.21
N GLY A 929 -5.32 19.84 14.16
CA GLY A 929 -3.96 20.21 13.76
C GLY A 929 -3.85 21.71 13.45
N SER A 930 -4.78 22.26 12.68
CA SER A 930 -4.86 23.70 12.38
C SER A 930 -5.09 24.54 13.65
N ILE A 931 -5.94 24.08 14.58
CA ILE A 931 -6.17 24.78 15.85
C ILE A 931 -4.91 24.81 16.71
N ILE A 932 -4.23 23.68 16.89
CA ILE A 932 -3.10 23.59 17.84
C ILE A 932 -1.78 24.12 17.27
N LEU A 933 -1.58 24.10 15.95
CA LEU A 933 -0.34 24.55 15.30
C LEU A 933 -0.44 25.99 14.80
N ASN A 934 -1.59 26.38 14.24
CA ASN A 934 -1.75 27.67 13.56
C ASN A 934 -2.76 28.60 14.25
N SER A 935 -3.38 28.18 15.36
CA SER A 935 -4.49 28.90 15.99
C SER A 935 -5.59 29.27 14.99
N LEU A 936 -5.98 28.32 14.12
CA LEU A 936 -6.92 28.56 13.03
C LEU A 936 -7.99 27.45 12.95
N LYS A 937 -9.26 27.86 12.88
CA LYS A 937 -10.45 27.04 12.63
C LYS A 937 -10.61 26.84 11.12
N LEU A 938 -10.72 25.59 10.71
CA LEU A 938 -11.11 25.22 9.35
C LEU A 938 -12.63 25.13 9.26
N ILE A 939 -13.20 25.61 8.16
CA ILE A 939 -14.64 25.54 7.83
C ILE A 939 -14.92 24.29 6.97
#